data_AF-A0A2K8DPJ9-F1
#
_entry.id   AF-A0A2K8DPJ9-F1
#
_cell.length_a   1.000
_cell.length_b   1.000
_cell.length_c   1.000
_cell.angle_alpha   90.00
_cell.angle_beta   90.00
_cell.angle_gamma   90.00
#
_symmetry.space_group_name_H-M   'P 1'
#
loop_
_entity.id
_entity.type
_entity.pdbx_description
1 polymer ?
#
loop_
_entity_poly.entity_id
_entity_poly.type
_entity_poly.pdbx_seq_one_letter_code
_entity_poly.pdbx_strand_id
1 'polypeptide(L)'
;MSGKIPVSGSVVEIQGDEVNATVWKAVKDTLILPFLDISLETYDLSLENRMKTQDEVTLQAVEAIKKHHVGIKCATMEISEALVNEKQLKGKWKTADVFDRERALRPAASTLRSYISGSNFRSPILTSSIPRTVSNWKKPIVIARHVFGDQYRATDIVVEKRSKYQIVITPEDGNKARSYDVCDFGDSGGVAMAMYNSDDKISGFAHACFQHALSITFPVYLSAKDVMLREYDGAFVRIFSEIFDKEYKAKFDKAGIWFSYMPIDKMVAFALSSEGGFIWALKNYDGDVQSEMVAQGFGSRDLMTSVVLGADGKTLLAESARSATTGGTTVHRGQPAINPMMDIFAWIRGLQHRAKLDDNAKLADFASKLEAAAVETVDKGKVTKDLVVAGAGGKDGGEFLNSREMVDCIAEVLQEKVMAGTAVMYTLTDEAPMLATYALLPIIRAFTQKAGINVELRDISVAGRVIASFQDKLPENMRQDDELSALGDLAKSPAANIVKLPNISASIPQLKACIAELQAKGYTLPNYPDDPKNDEEKGIKARYAKVLGSAVNPVLREGNSDRRAAVPVKNYAKKHPHKMGKWSPDSKTHVSHMTEGDFYASEKSYVTTDATEVRIELAANDGTTTVLKPKTTLLPGEVIDASYMSKMCLRSFYKAQIEDAKKKDVLLSLHLKATMMKISDPVLFGHMVLEYFDEVFQKHGPTLERLGANPNNGWGDIVSKVATLPEPERSAIEADIQAVFKSRPELAMVDSDKGITNLHVPSDIIIDASMPAMIREGGQMWTPGNKLKDCKACIPDRCYASVFDVVIEDCKKNGQFDPATMGSVPNVGLMAQKAEEYGSHDKTFVIQKPGTIRVVDSGSGEVLLSHVVAEGDVWRMCQTRDIPIQDWVKLAVVRGRATGAKVIFWLDEMRAHDKNIIEKVKKYLPQHDTSGLDIEILPPAEACRVSVERARKGLDSISVTGNVLRDYNTDLFPILELGTSAKMLSIVPMLAGGGMYETGAGGSAPKHVQQFVEENHLRWDSLGEYLALAVSLEDLAAKTKNPKAKVLAECLDKANEKFLDANKNPGRKCGQPDNRASHFYLAMYWAQALSEQSADEAISKQFTRIRAELEANESVIIDEMISCQGKPVDIGGYYQPDPEKVRRAMCPSAIFNAILTLGANW
;
A
#
# COMPACT_ATOMS: atom_id res chain seq x y z
N MET A 1 9.81 19.50 -16.68
CA MET A 1 8.47 19.96 -16.30
C MET A 1 7.46 19.26 -17.20
N SER A 2 6.51 18.51 -16.65
CA SER A 2 5.35 17.97 -17.38
C SER A 2 4.44 19.12 -17.84
N GLY A 3 3.69 18.96 -18.93
CA GLY A 3 2.73 19.97 -19.39
C GLY A 3 1.62 20.27 -18.37
N LYS A 4 1.09 21.50 -18.37
CA LYS A 4 -0.04 21.93 -17.52
C LYS A 4 -1.31 21.13 -17.83
N ILE A 5 -2.19 20.98 -16.85
CA ILE A 5 -3.49 20.29 -16.99
C ILE A 5 -4.45 21.22 -17.77
N PRO A 6 -4.95 20.82 -18.95
CA PRO A 6 -5.90 21.63 -19.70
C PRO A 6 -7.26 21.64 -19.00
N VAL A 7 -7.85 22.83 -18.87
CA VAL A 7 -9.20 23.06 -18.34
C VAL A 7 -10.05 23.72 -19.42
N SER A 8 -11.04 23.00 -19.94
CA SER A 8 -11.87 23.45 -21.07
C SER A 8 -12.89 24.52 -20.68
N GLY A 9 -13.49 24.41 -19.50
CA GLY A 9 -14.43 25.41 -18.99
C GLY A 9 -13.73 26.61 -18.36
N SER A 10 -14.29 27.81 -18.55
CA SER A 10 -13.80 28.99 -17.83
C SER A 10 -14.28 29.00 -16.37
N VAL A 11 -13.51 29.67 -15.51
CA VAL A 11 -13.85 29.92 -14.10
C VAL A 11 -13.92 31.41 -13.85
N VAL A 12 -14.96 31.86 -13.14
CA VAL A 12 -15.10 33.28 -12.77
C VAL A 12 -14.33 33.54 -11.48
N GLU A 13 -13.24 34.30 -11.56
CA GLU A 13 -12.44 34.73 -10.41
C GLU A 13 -12.97 36.07 -9.90
N ILE A 14 -13.32 36.14 -8.61
CA ILE A 14 -13.77 37.38 -7.97
C ILE A 14 -12.72 37.83 -6.95
N GLN A 15 -12.14 39.00 -7.19
CA GLN A 15 -11.11 39.59 -6.34
C GLN A 15 -11.72 40.40 -5.19
N GLY A 16 -10.97 40.46 -4.09
CA GLY A 16 -11.35 41.11 -2.83
C GLY A 16 -10.53 42.37 -2.53
N ASP A 17 -10.66 42.88 -1.31
CA ASP A 17 -10.02 44.13 -0.87
C ASP A 17 -8.59 43.95 -0.30
N GLU A 18 -7.72 44.93 -0.60
CA GLU A 18 -6.38 45.18 -0.01
C GLU A 18 -5.54 43.91 0.29
N VAL A 19 -5.36 43.58 1.58
CA VAL A 19 -4.45 42.54 2.06
C VAL A 19 -4.91 41.14 1.65
N ASN A 20 -6.23 40.92 1.55
CA ASN A 20 -6.76 39.62 1.11
C ASN A 20 -6.47 39.36 -0.37
N ALA A 21 -6.47 40.41 -1.21
CA ALA A 21 -6.10 40.29 -2.62
C ALA A 21 -4.64 39.84 -2.79
N THR A 22 -3.75 40.22 -1.87
CA THR A 22 -2.33 39.80 -1.89
C THR A 22 -2.18 38.31 -1.59
N VAL A 23 -2.86 37.81 -0.56
CA VAL A 23 -2.87 36.37 -0.21
C VAL A 23 -3.52 35.55 -1.32
N TRP A 24 -4.65 36.03 -1.84
CA TRP A 24 -5.35 35.42 -2.97
C TRP A 24 -4.46 35.27 -4.21
N LYS A 25 -3.72 36.32 -4.55
CA LYS A 25 -2.74 36.30 -5.64
C LYS A 25 -1.62 35.28 -5.38
N ALA A 26 -1.09 35.22 -4.14
CA ALA A 26 -0.06 34.26 -3.78
C ALA A 26 -0.54 32.80 -3.94
N VAL A 27 -1.76 32.49 -3.48
CA VAL A 27 -2.41 31.18 -3.69
C VAL A 27 -2.52 30.87 -5.18
N LYS A 28 -3.09 31.79 -5.97
CA LYS A 28 -3.28 31.59 -7.42
C LYS A 28 -1.96 31.36 -8.16
N ASP A 29 -0.98 32.22 -7.96
CA ASP A 29 0.28 32.20 -8.71
C ASP A 29 1.18 31.02 -8.34
N THR A 30 1.06 30.50 -7.11
CA THR A 30 1.94 29.45 -6.59
C THR A 30 1.29 28.07 -6.64
N LEU A 31 -0.01 27.98 -6.33
CA LEU A 31 -0.71 26.71 -6.17
C LEU A 31 -1.61 26.36 -7.36
N ILE A 32 -2.00 27.30 -8.23
CA ILE A 32 -3.00 27.06 -9.29
C ILE A 32 -2.39 27.17 -10.70
N LEU A 33 -1.94 28.37 -11.08
CA LEU A 33 -1.46 28.65 -12.45
C LEU A 33 -0.20 27.88 -12.89
N PRO A 34 0.70 27.43 -12.00
CA PRO A 34 1.81 26.58 -12.41
C PRO A 34 1.37 25.21 -12.93
N PHE A 35 0.23 24.71 -12.45
CA PHE A 35 -0.26 23.35 -12.75
C PHE A 35 -1.37 23.32 -13.79
N LEU A 36 -2.15 24.40 -13.92
CA LEU A 36 -3.35 24.44 -14.76
C LEU A 36 -3.19 25.39 -15.96
N ASP A 37 -3.65 24.93 -17.11
CA ASP A 37 -3.95 25.77 -18.26
C ASP A 37 -5.46 26.08 -18.23
N ILE A 38 -5.81 27.15 -17.53
CA ILE A 38 -7.18 27.51 -17.16
C ILE A 38 -7.53 28.92 -17.63
N SER A 39 -8.71 29.07 -18.22
CA SER A 39 -9.28 30.37 -18.59
C SER A 39 -10.01 30.99 -17.39
N LEU A 40 -9.56 32.17 -16.96
CA LEU A 40 -10.14 32.93 -15.85
C LEU A 40 -10.82 34.20 -16.34
N GLU A 41 -12.11 34.38 -16.03
CA GLU A 41 -12.83 35.63 -16.23
C GLU A 41 -12.88 36.38 -14.90
N THR A 42 -12.18 37.51 -14.80
CA THR A 42 -11.89 38.16 -13.50
C THR A 42 -12.77 39.39 -13.27
N TYR A 43 -13.34 39.50 -12.06
CA TYR A 43 -14.10 40.67 -11.60
C TYR A 43 -13.53 41.22 -10.29
N ASP A 44 -13.25 42.52 -10.26
CA ASP A 44 -12.81 43.21 -9.05
C ASP A 44 -14.01 43.73 -8.26
N LEU A 45 -14.30 43.09 -7.12
CA LEU A 45 -15.36 43.52 -6.21
C LEU A 45 -14.84 44.29 -4.99
N SER A 46 -13.64 44.89 -5.10
CA SER A 46 -13.16 45.86 -4.11
C SER A 46 -14.18 46.98 -3.91
N LEU A 47 -14.25 47.51 -2.70
CA LEU A 47 -15.18 48.58 -2.34
C LEU A 47 -15.01 49.80 -3.27
N GLU A 48 -13.77 50.14 -3.63
CA GLU A 48 -13.47 51.23 -4.55
C GLU A 48 -14.10 51.01 -5.94
N ASN A 49 -13.95 49.81 -6.51
CA ASN A 49 -14.51 49.51 -7.82
C ASN A 49 -16.03 49.42 -7.79
N ARG A 50 -16.60 48.78 -6.76
CA ARG A 50 -18.07 48.74 -6.57
C ARG A 50 -18.67 50.14 -6.45
N MET A 51 -18.01 51.06 -5.75
CA MET A 51 -18.44 52.46 -5.69
C MET A 51 -18.36 53.14 -7.06
N LYS A 52 -17.27 52.92 -7.81
CA LYS A 52 -17.07 53.50 -9.15
C LYS A 52 -18.15 53.04 -10.14
N THR A 53 -18.56 51.77 -10.08
CA THR A 53 -19.56 51.20 -11.00
C THR A 53 -20.98 51.26 -10.48
N GLN A 54 -21.23 51.86 -9.30
CA GLN A 54 -22.53 51.79 -8.62
C GLN A 54 -23.04 50.33 -8.47
N ASP A 55 -22.14 49.42 -8.09
CA ASP A 55 -22.33 47.98 -7.91
C ASP A 55 -22.66 47.18 -9.18
N GLU A 56 -22.62 47.80 -10.37
CA GLU A 56 -22.86 47.10 -11.64
C GLU A 56 -21.88 45.94 -11.87
N VAL A 57 -20.62 46.08 -11.44
CA VAL A 57 -19.61 45.00 -11.50
C VAL A 57 -20.04 43.73 -10.76
N THR A 58 -20.80 43.87 -9.66
CA THR A 58 -21.33 42.74 -8.90
C THR A 58 -22.39 41.99 -9.70
N LEU A 59 -23.25 42.71 -10.43
CA LEU A 59 -24.26 42.12 -11.31
C LEU A 59 -23.62 41.44 -12.53
N GLN A 60 -22.57 42.03 -13.10
CA GLN A 60 -21.81 41.41 -14.19
C GLN A 60 -21.15 40.10 -13.74
N ALA A 61 -20.57 40.07 -12.53
CA ALA A 61 -20.01 38.85 -11.96
C ALA A 61 -21.08 37.76 -11.76
N VAL A 62 -22.29 38.11 -11.32
CA VAL A 62 -23.43 37.18 -11.23
C VAL A 62 -23.74 36.55 -12.59
N GLU A 63 -23.87 37.36 -13.63
CA GLU A 63 -24.21 36.86 -14.97
C GLU A 63 -23.10 35.98 -15.56
N ALA A 64 -21.84 36.31 -15.30
CA ALA A 64 -20.71 35.45 -15.67
C ALA A 64 -20.71 34.12 -14.91
N ILE A 65 -21.01 34.13 -13.60
CA ILE A 65 -21.12 32.89 -12.81
C ILE A 65 -22.25 32.01 -13.35
N LYS A 66 -23.41 32.59 -13.68
CA LYS A 66 -24.52 31.82 -14.29
C LYS A 66 -24.14 31.26 -15.67
N LYS A 67 -23.34 31.98 -16.45
CA LYS A 67 -22.86 31.55 -17.77
C LYS A 67 -21.87 30.39 -17.68
N HIS A 68 -20.91 30.46 -16.75
CA HIS A 68 -19.80 29.48 -16.65
C HIS A 68 -20.02 28.40 -15.58
N HIS A 69 -21.04 28.58 -14.75
CA HIS A 69 -21.45 27.70 -13.64
C HIS A 69 -20.43 27.54 -12.50
N VAL A 70 -19.30 28.24 -12.54
CA VAL A 70 -18.26 28.20 -11.50
C VAL A 70 -17.78 29.61 -11.17
N GLY A 71 -18.05 30.05 -9.94
CA GLY A 71 -17.47 31.26 -9.34
C GLY A 71 -16.54 30.92 -8.18
N ILE A 72 -15.41 31.61 -8.09
CA ILE A 72 -14.47 31.48 -6.97
C ILE A 72 -14.15 32.88 -6.44
N LYS A 73 -14.47 33.13 -5.18
CA LYS A 73 -14.54 34.49 -4.62
C LYS A 73 -13.68 34.69 -3.37
N CYS A 74 -12.81 35.70 -3.44
CA CYS A 74 -12.04 36.19 -2.33
C CYS A 74 -12.93 36.94 -1.29
N ALA A 75 -12.40 37.14 -0.08
CA ALA A 75 -13.04 37.94 0.95
C ALA A 75 -13.19 39.42 0.53
N THR A 76 -14.36 39.99 0.77
CA THR A 76 -14.71 41.40 0.45
C THR A 76 -15.05 42.16 1.73
N MET A 77 -14.79 43.46 1.76
CA MET A 77 -15.05 44.34 2.91
C MET A 77 -16.55 44.50 3.17
N GLU A 78 -16.93 44.42 4.45
CA GLU A 78 -18.27 44.76 4.91
C GLU A 78 -18.43 46.27 5.09
N ILE A 79 -19.58 46.79 4.68
CA ILE A 79 -19.88 48.22 4.73
C ILE A 79 -20.54 48.53 6.09
N SER A 80 -19.78 49.13 7.01
CA SER A 80 -20.32 49.60 8.30
C SER A 80 -20.85 51.04 8.22
N GLU A 81 -21.74 51.44 9.14
CA GLU A 81 -22.23 52.82 9.19
C GLU A 81 -21.10 53.84 9.47
N ALA A 82 -20.08 53.42 10.23
CA ALA A 82 -18.87 54.20 10.43
C ALA A 82 -18.12 54.43 9.11
N LEU A 83 -17.95 53.38 8.29
CA LEU A 83 -17.29 53.47 6.98
C LEU A 83 -18.12 54.31 5.98
N VAL A 84 -19.46 54.21 6.07
CA VAL A 84 -20.41 55.03 5.29
C VAL A 84 -20.26 56.50 5.61
N ASN A 85 -20.11 56.85 6.88
CA ASN A 85 -19.91 58.23 7.32
C ASN A 85 -18.48 58.72 6.99
N GLU A 86 -17.46 57.89 7.23
CA GLU A 86 -16.04 58.19 6.97
C GLU A 86 -15.78 58.47 5.48
N LYS A 87 -16.32 57.64 4.58
CA LYS A 87 -16.11 57.76 3.13
C LYS A 87 -17.21 58.58 2.42
N GLN A 88 -18.10 59.23 3.18
CA GLN A 88 -19.25 60.01 2.69
C GLN A 88 -20.14 59.24 1.68
N LEU A 89 -20.34 57.93 1.91
CA LEU A 89 -20.98 57.03 0.93
C LEU A 89 -22.45 57.37 0.66
N LYS A 90 -23.16 58.01 1.61
CA LYS A 90 -24.58 58.41 1.48
C LYS A 90 -24.85 59.31 0.25
N GLY A 91 -23.85 60.07 -0.21
CA GLY A 91 -23.99 60.96 -1.36
C GLY A 91 -23.71 60.31 -2.72
N LYS A 92 -23.05 59.14 -2.75
CA LYS A 92 -22.50 58.53 -3.98
C LYS A 92 -23.38 57.44 -4.62
N TRP A 93 -24.41 56.98 -3.91
CA TRP A 93 -25.31 55.89 -4.32
C TRP A 93 -26.78 56.38 -4.41
N LYS A 94 -27.02 57.49 -5.13
CA LYS A 94 -28.37 58.07 -5.26
C LYS A 94 -29.04 57.61 -6.56
N THR A 95 -30.17 56.91 -6.43
CA THR A 95 -31.21 56.84 -7.45
C THR A 95 -32.55 57.21 -6.80
N ALA A 96 -32.99 58.47 -7.00
CA ALA A 96 -34.24 59.07 -6.53
C ALA A 96 -34.41 59.28 -5.00
N ASP A 97 -35.43 60.05 -4.63
CA ASP A 97 -35.65 60.73 -3.33
C ASP A 97 -35.84 59.81 -2.10
N VAL A 98 -35.56 58.51 -2.23
CA VAL A 98 -35.46 57.54 -1.15
C VAL A 98 -34.09 56.87 -1.26
N PHE A 99 -33.27 56.99 -0.22
CA PHE A 99 -32.00 56.27 -0.14
C PHE A 99 -32.28 54.76 -0.25
N ASP A 100 -31.89 54.14 -1.37
CA ASP A 100 -31.98 52.69 -1.57
C ASP A 100 -30.93 52.00 -0.67
N ARG A 101 -31.31 51.89 0.60
CA ARG A 101 -30.52 51.24 1.66
C ARG A 101 -30.23 49.78 1.29
N GLU A 102 -31.10 49.13 0.52
CA GLU A 102 -30.98 47.73 0.11
C GLU A 102 -29.88 47.54 -0.94
N ARG A 103 -29.72 48.46 -1.89
CA ARG A 103 -28.66 48.40 -2.92
C ARG A 103 -27.33 49.01 -2.45
N ALA A 104 -27.37 50.09 -1.67
CA ALA A 104 -26.16 50.86 -1.34
C ALA A 104 -25.31 50.32 -0.19
N LEU A 105 -25.91 49.59 0.76
CA LEU A 105 -25.23 49.12 1.97
C LEU A 105 -25.02 47.60 2.02
N ARG A 106 -25.42 46.88 0.96
CA ARG A 106 -25.37 45.42 0.95
C ARG A 106 -23.95 44.90 0.68
N PRO A 107 -23.45 43.94 1.47
CA PRO A 107 -22.20 43.26 1.17
C PRO A 107 -22.26 42.54 -0.18
N ALA A 108 -21.18 42.59 -0.98
CA ALA A 108 -21.09 41.93 -2.29
C ALA A 108 -21.47 40.44 -2.21
N ALA A 109 -21.04 39.76 -1.15
CA ALA A 109 -21.38 38.36 -0.87
C ALA A 109 -22.90 38.12 -0.81
N SER A 110 -23.64 39.03 -0.17
CA SER A 110 -25.09 38.92 -0.04
C SER A 110 -25.80 39.12 -1.37
N THR A 111 -25.31 40.06 -2.20
CA THR A 111 -25.81 40.26 -3.57
C THR A 111 -25.57 39.00 -4.42
N LEU A 112 -24.32 38.51 -4.49
CA LEU A 112 -23.97 37.29 -5.23
C LEU A 112 -24.85 36.10 -4.83
N ARG A 113 -24.95 35.81 -3.53
CA ARG A 113 -25.78 34.71 -2.98
C ARG A 113 -27.25 34.87 -3.37
N SER A 114 -27.80 36.08 -3.27
CA SER A 114 -29.21 36.34 -3.55
C SER A 114 -29.55 36.14 -5.04
N TYR A 115 -28.68 36.57 -5.95
CA TYR A 115 -28.96 36.46 -7.39
C TYR A 115 -28.61 35.10 -8.00
N ILE A 116 -27.67 34.36 -7.40
CA ILE A 116 -27.47 32.93 -7.69
C ILE A 116 -28.70 32.12 -7.25
N SER A 117 -29.52 32.65 -6.32
CA SER A 117 -30.70 31.98 -5.77
C SER A 117 -30.37 30.59 -5.22
N GLY A 118 -29.25 30.50 -4.49
CA GLY A 118 -28.69 29.26 -3.98
C GLY A 118 -28.83 29.08 -2.48
N SER A 119 -28.22 28.02 -1.96
CA SER A 119 -28.09 27.78 -0.51
C SER A 119 -26.62 27.76 -0.13
N ASN A 120 -26.28 28.35 1.02
CA ASN A 120 -24.90 28.40 1.48
C ASN A 120 -24.59 27.20 2.37
N PHE A 121 -23.59 26.42 2.02
CA PHE A 121 -23.11 25.28 2.79
C PHE A 121 -21.74 25.60 3.36
N ARG A 122 -21.63 25.49 4.68
CA ARG A 122 -20.39 25.65 5.41
C ARG A 122 -20.00 24.34 6.07
N SER A 123 -18.82 23.82 5.75
CA SER A 123 -18.31 22.55 6.31
C SER A 123 -16.89 22.73 6.86
N PRO A 124 -16.60 22.25 8.08
CA PRO A 124 -15.29 22.42 8.70
C PRO A 124 -14.20 21.69 7.91
N ILE A 125 -13.00 22.27 7.85
CA ILE A 125 -11.80 21.64 7.31
C ILE A 125 -11.19 20.80 8.42
N LEU A 126 -11.22 19.48 8.25
CA LEU A 126 -10.75 18.55 9.27
C LEU A 126 -9.24 18.40 9.20
N THR A 127 -8.58 18.59 10.33
CA THR A 127 -7.15 18.38 10.56
C THR A 127 -6.98 17.50 11.80
N SER A 128 -5.90 16.74 11.87
CA SER A 128 -5.61 15.87 13.02
C SER A 128 -4.83 16.58 14.13
N SER A 129 -4.11 17.65 13.77
CA SER A 129 -3.25 18.44 14.66
C SER A 129 -3.97 19.52 15.46
N ILE A 130 -5.12 20.03 14.98
CA ILE A 130 -5.85 21.12 15.63
C ILE A 130 -6.85 20.54 16.65
N PRO A 131 -6.70 20.85 17.95
CA PRO A 131 -7.64 20.39 18.96
C PRO A 131 -9.05 20.96 18.74
N ARG A 132 -10.07 20.11 18.93
CA ARG A 132 -11.48 20.54 18.85
C ARG A 132 -11.93 21.09 20.20
N THR A 133 -12.60 22.24 20.19
CA THR A 133 -13.23 22.80 21.39
C THR A 133 -14.37 21.90 21.89
N VAL A 134 -15.10 21.27 20.97
CA VAL A 134 -16.12 20.25 21.29
C VAL A 134 -15.54 18.88 20.94
N SER A 135 -15.04 18.18 21.96
CA SER A 135 -14.27 16.93 21.79
C SER A 135 -15.03 15.78 21.13
N ASN A 136 -16.36 15.76 21.25
CA ASN A 136 -17.20 14.68 20.71
C ASN A 136 -17.38 14.75 19.20
N TRP A 137 -17.16 15.91 18.57
CA TRP A 137 -17.35 16.05 17.12
C TRP A 137 -16.21 15.36 16.37
N LYS A 138 -16.51 14.20 15.78
CA LYS A 138 -15.55 13.37 15.03
C LYS A 138 -15.76 13.49 13.52
N LYS A 139 -17.01 13.67 13.10
CA LYS A 139 -17.46 13.86 11.71
C LYS A 139 -17.91 15.30 11.51
N PRO A 140 -17.84 15.85 10.29
CA PRO A 140 -18.19 17.24 10.05
C PRO A 140 -19.68 17.49 10.30
N ILE A 141 -20.02 18.66 10.84
CA ILE A 141 -21.38 19.19 10.86
C ILE A 141 -21.47 20.22 9.75
N VAL A 142 -22.26 19.95 8.73
CA VAL A 142 -22.40 20.86 7.57
C VAL A 142 -23.57 21.80 7.85
N ILE A 143 -23.29 23.09 7.99
CA ILE A 143 -24.36 24.08 8.11
C ILE A 143 -24.89 24.41 6.72
N ALA A 144 -26.18 24.15 6.49
CA ALA A 144 -26.90 24.64 5.34
C ALA A 144 -27.70 25.87 5.76
N ARG A 145 -27.32 27.03 5.24
CA ARG A 145 -27.91 28.32 5.53
C ARG A 145 -28.80 28.77 4.39
N HIS A 146 -30.06 29.09 4.72
CA HIS A 146 -30.96 29.81 3.82
C HIS A 146 -30.41 31.21 3.55
N VAL A 147 -30.27 31.64 2.29
CA VAL A 147 -29.64 32.94 1.97
C VAL A 147 -30.64 34.06 1.68
N PHE A 148 -31.94 33.80 1.85
CA PHE A 148 -33.03 34.73 1.53
C PHE A 148 -33.96 35.01 2.72
N GLY A 149 -34.54 36.22 2.74
CA GLY A 149 -35.50 36.65 3.76
C GLY A 149 -34.86 36.85 5.14
N ASP A 150 -35.69 36.70 6.17
CA ASP A 150 -35.31 36.74 7.60
C ASP A 150 -34.75 38.12 8.03
N GLN A 151 -33.99 38.20 9.14
CA GLN A 151 -33.44 39.48 9.65
C GLN A 151 -32.60 40.23 8.61
N TYR A 152 -31.97 39.52 7.66
CA TYR A 152 -31.15 40.12 6.60
C TYR A 152 -31.94 40.88 5.54
N ARG A 153 -33.26 40.70 5.47
CA ARG A 153 -34.16 41.46 4.60
C ARG A 153 -35.33 42.08 5.37
N ALA A 154 -35.20 42.17 6.70
CA ALA A 154 -36.21 42.77 7.53
C ALA A 154 -36.28 44.28 7.29
N THR A 155 -37.49 44.83 7.35
CA THR A 155 -37.68 46.27 7.45
C THR A 155 -37.85 46.62 8.91
N ASP A 156 -36.90 47.37 9.47
CA ASP A 156 -36.91 47.86 10.84
C ASP A 156 -37.15 49.38 10.87
N ILE A 157 -38.02 49.83 11.76
CA ILE A 157 -38.38 51.23 11.90
C ILE A 157 -38.47 51.63 13.38
N VAL A 158 -38.13 52.89 13.65
CA VAL A 158 -38.48 53.55 14.91
C VAL A 158 -39.92 54.05 14.77
N VAL A 159 -40.77 53.70 15.73
CA VAL A 159 -42.18 54.09 15.78
C VAL A 159 -42.34 55.22 16.79
N GLU A 160 -42.94 56.33 16.34
CA GLU A 160 -43.19 57.49 17.19
C GLU A 160 -44.21 57.18 18.31
N LYS A 161 -44.20 58.01 19.35
CA LYS A 161 -45.19 57.96 20.42
C LYS A 161 -46.60 58.13 19.84
N ARG A 162 -47.58 57.49 20.46
CA ARG A 162 -49.02 57.51 20.15
C ARG A 162 -49.34 57.02 18.74
N SER A 163 -48.58 56.04 18.27
CA SER A 163 -48.74 55.44 16.94
C SER A 163 -49.20 53.99 17.04
N LYS A 164 -50.08 53.59 16.12
CA LYS A 164 -50.48 52.19 15.92
C LYS A 164 -49.68 51.59 14.76
N TYR A 165 -49.16 50.40 14.97
CA TYR A 165 -48.49 49.63 13.92
C TYR A 165 -49.40 48.52 13.42
N GLN A 166 -49.62 48.50 12.10
CA GLN A 166 -50.45 47.52 11.39
C GLN A 166 -49.66 46.94 10.22
N ILE A 167 -49.91 45.67 9.90
CA ILE A 167 -49.44 45.03 8.67
C ILE A 167 -50.60 44.94 7.70
N VAL A 168 -50.46 45.51 6.50
CA VAL A 168 -51.49 45.53 5.48
C VAL A 168 -51.05 44.68 4.28
N ILE A 169 -51.89 43.72 3.88
CA ILE A 169 -51.71 42.90 2.68
C ILE A 169 -52.69 43.41 1.62
N THR A 170 -52.15 43.91 0.50
CA THR A 170 -52.93 44.38 -0.64
C THR A 170 -52.76 43.40 -1.80
N PRO A 171 -53.80 42.62 -2.15
CA PRO A 171 -53.71 41.68 -3.27
C PRO A 171 -53.87 42.41 -4.62
N GLU A 172 -53.15 41.97 -5.64
CA GLU A 172 -53.18 42.58 -6.99
C GLU A 172 -54.47 42.26 -7.77
N ASP A 173 -55.20 41.22 -7.38
CA ASP A 173 -56.42 40.73 -8.03
C ASP A 173 -57.68 41.55 -7.75
N GLY A 174 -57.55 42.70 -7.07
CA GLY A 174 -58.65 43.58 -6.70
C GLY A 174 -59.43 43.14 -5.46
N ASN A 175 -59.02 42.06 -4.78
CA ASN A 175 -59.61 41.69 -3.49
C ASN A 175 -59.33 42.74 -2.41
N LYS A 176 -60.17 42.79 -1.38
CA LYS A 176 -60.02 43.76 -0.29
C LYS A 176 -58.69 43.56 0.44
N ALA A 177 -57.95 44.65 0.63
CA ALA A 177 -56.77 44.66 1.47
C ALA A 177 -57.11 44.17 2.89
N ARG A 178 -56.24 43.33 3.46
CA ARG A 178 -56.37 42.80 4.82
C ARG A 178 -55.40 43.54 5.73
N SER A 179 -55.90 44.14 6.81
CA SER A 179 -55.06 44.80 7.83
C SER A 179 -55.05 43.97 9.10
N TYR A 180 -53.86 43.80 9.69
CA TYR A 180 -53.63 43.10 10.95
C TYR A 180 -53.04 44.08 11.96
N ASP A 181 -53.73 44.29 13.07
CA ASP A 181 -53.23 45.09 14.18
C ASP A 181 -52.09 44.35 14.87
N VAL A 182 -50.91 44.97 14.95
CA VAL A 182 -49.73 44.37 15.58
C VAL A 182 -49.53 44.93 16.99
N CYS A 183 -49.45 46.25 17.14
CA CYS A 183 -49.22 46.89 18.44
C CYS A 183 -49.70 48.35 18.45
N ASP A 184 -50.20 48.79 19.60
CA ASP A 184 -50.41 50.20 19.92
C ASP A 184 -49.29 50.65 20.88
N PHE A 185 -48.42 51.56 20.43
CA PHE A 185 -47.23 51.95 21.17
C PHE A 185 -47.49 52.97 22.30
N GLY A 186 -48.73 53.45 22.45
CA GLY A 186 -49.12 54.37 23.52
C GLY A 186 -48.17 55.57 23.67
N ASP A 187 -47.96 56.09 24.87
CA ASP A 187 -47.11 57.28 25.08
C ASP A 187 -45.58 57.03 24.99
N SER A 188 -45.15 55.80 24.74
CA SER A 188 -43.73 55.42 24.82
C SER A 188 -43.02 55.47 23.48
N GLY A 189 -43.75 55.25 22.37
CA GLY A 189 -43.13 54.95 21.08
C GLY A 189 -42.39 53.61 21.16
N GLY A 190 -41.59 53.29 20.15
CA GLY A 190 -40.81 52.05 20.17
C GLY A 190 -40.13 51.73 18.86
N VAL A 191 -39.97 50.45 18.60
CA VAL A 191 -39.42 49.91 17.35
C VAL A 191 -40.34 48.82 16.84
N ALA A 192 -40.45 48.72 15.51
CA ALA A 192 -41.20 47.67 14.84
C ALA A 192 -40.34 47.04 13.74
N MET A 193 -40.57 45.75 13.49
CA MET A 193 -39.84 44.98 12.48
C MET A 193 -40.81 44.08 11.72
N ALA A 194 -40.69 44.05 10.39
CA ALA A 194 -41.38 43.11 9.53
C ALA A 194 -40.36 42.22 8.80
N MET A 195 -40.59 40.90 8.86
CA MET A 195 -39.76 39.87 8.21
C MET A 195 -40.64 39.04 7.28
N TYR A 196 -40.08 38.63 6.13
CA TYR A 196 -40.79 37.83 5.14
C TYR A 196 -39.91 36.72 4.54
N ASN A 197 -40.56 35.75 3.91
CA ASN A 197 -39.96 34.75 3.03
C ASN A 197 -40.98 34.37 1.96
N SER A 198 -40.58 33.60 0.96
CA SER A 198 -41.48 33.10 -0.08
C SER A 198 -41.28 31.60 -0.31
N ASP A 199 -42.38 30.91 -0.64
CA ASP A 199 -42.40 29.45 -0.79
C ASP A 199 -41.41 28.95 -1.85
N ASP A 200 -41.16 29.71 -2.92
CA ASP A 200 -40.18 29.36 -3.95
C ASP A 200 -38.74 29.32 -3.40
N LYS A 201 -38.41 30.27 -2.50
CA LYS A 201 -37.08 30.35 -1.89
C LYS A 201 -36.88 29.27 -0.85
N ILE A 202 -37.90 28.97 -0.05
CA ILE A 202 -37.88 27.86 0.90
C ILE A 202 -37.77 26.51 0.15
N SER A 203 -38.50 26.34 -0.95
CA SER A 203 -38.45 25.13 -1.77
C SER A 203 -37.06 24.93 -2.38
N GLY A 204 -36.47 25.99 -2.95
CA GLY A 204 -35.09 25.94 -3.47
C GLY A 204 -34.07 25.56 -2.40
N PHE A 205 -34.23 26.06 -1.18
CA PHE A 205 -33.39 25.70 -0.03
C PHE A 205 -33.52 24.22 0.34
N ALA A 206 -34.74 23.68 0.36
CA ALA A 206 -34.99 22.26 0.61
C ALA A 206 -34.32 21.35 -0.43
N HIS A 207 -34.51 21.65 -1.73
CA HIS A 207 -33.88 20.90 -2.81
C HIS A 207 -32.36 20.89 -2.71
N ALA A 208 -31.75 22.05 -2.46
CA ALA A 208 -30.31 22.16 -2.31
C ALA A 208 -29.79 21.32 -1.14
N CYS A 209 -30.47 21.36 0.02
CA CYS A 209 -30.11 20.54 1.18
C CYS A 209 -30.16 19.04 0.86
N PHE A 210 -31.25 18.57 0.24
CA PHE A 210 -31.41 17.15 -0.06
C PHE A 210 -30.48 16.64 -1.17
N GLN A 211 -30.22 17.46 -2.20
CA GLN A 211 -29.25 17.12 -3.25
C GLN A 211 -27.83 17.05 -2.68
N HIS A 212 -27.44 18.01 -1.84
CA HIS A 212 -26.12 18.00 -1.24
C HIS A 212 -25.95 16.81 -0.28
N ALA A 213 -26.96 16.52 0.55
CA ALA A 213 -26.99 15.35 1.42
C ALA A 213 -26.77 14.03 0.67
N LEU A 214 -27.39 13.84 -0.49
CA LEU A 214 -27.14 12.67 -1.33
C LEU A 214 -25.71 12.63 -1.86
N SER A 215 -25.13 13.77 -2.19
CA SER A 215 -23.76 13.85 -2.73
C SER A 215 -22.67 13.51 -1.70
N ILE A 216 -22.93 13.74 -0.40
CA ILE A 216 -21.99 13.44 0.69
C ILE A 216 -22.48 12.30 1.61
N THR A 217 -23.64 11.71 1.29
CA THR A 217 -24.32 10.65 2.04
C THR A 217 -24.53 10.99 3.52
N PHE A 218 -25.04 12.19 3.81
CA PHE A 218 -25.35 12.66 5.17
C PHE A 218 -26.86 12.83 5.39
N PRO A 219 -27.40 12.50 6.58
CA PRO A 219 -28.77 12.86 6.93
C PRO A 219 -28.95 14.38 7.06
N VAL A 220 -30.18 14.86 6.87
CA VAL A 220 -30.54 16.29 6.96
C VAL A 220 -31.43 16.53 8.18
N TYR A 221 -31.07 17.52 8.99
CA TYR A 221 -31.89 18.03 10.07
C TYR A 221 -32.29 19.47 9.79
N LEU A 222 -33.58 19.73 9.58
CA LEU A 222 -34.13 21.08 9.60
C LEU A 222 -34.41 21.47 11.06
N SER A 223 -34.04 22.69 11.44
CA SER A 223 -34.50 23.24 12.71
C SER A 223 -35.12 24.62 12.60
N ALA A 224 -36.21 24.81 13.34
CA ALA A 224 -36.98 26.04 13.40
C ALA A 224 -37.66 26.16 14.79
N LYS A 225 -38.45 27.22 15.01
CA LYS A 225 -39.26 27.42 16.20
C LYS A 225 -40.75 27.60 15.83
N ASP A 226 -41.28 26.64 15.08
CA ASP A 226 -42.66 26.62 14.57
C ASP A 226 -43.73 26.75 15.66
N VAL A 227 -43.48 26.27 16.87
CA VAL A 227 -44.40 26.43 18.01
C VAL A 227 -44.67 27.91 18.35
N MET A 228 -43.67 28.78 18.15
CA MET A 228 -43.77 30.23 18.40
C MET A 228 -44.12 31.00 17.13
N LEU A 229 -43.52 30.64 16.00
CA LEU A 229 -43.75 31.26 14.69
C LEU A 229 -44.52 30.31 13.78
N ARG A 230 -45.78 30.05 14.14
CA ARG A 230 -46.61 28.99 13.51
C ARG A 230 -46.71 29.09 11.99
N GLU A 231 -46.93 30.29 11.48
CA GLU A 231 -47.08 30.49 10.04
C GLU A 231 -45.72 30.61 9.34
N TYR A 232 -44.80 31.41 9.89
CA TYR A 232 -43.50 31.70 9.25
C TYR A 232 -42.56 30.49 9.29
N ASP A 233 -42.28 29.94 10.48
CA ASP A 233 -41.40 28.78 10.62
C ASP A 233 -42.13 27.49 10.22
N GLY A 234 -43.45 27.43 10.41
CA GLY A 234 -44.26 26.30 9.94
C GLY A 234 -44.24 26.14 8.42
N ALA A 235 -44.08 27.22 7.66
CA ALA A 235 -43.88 27.13 6.20
C ALA A 235 -42.59 26.35 5.85
N PHE A 236 -41.48 26.57 6.55
CA PHE A 236 -40.24 25.80 6.34
C PHE A 236 -40.45 24.31 6.63
N VAL A 237 -41.05 23.99 7.77
CA VAL A 237 -41.30 22.60 8.17
C VAL A 237 -42.22 21.89 7.17
N ARG A 238 -43.31 22.55 6.77
CA ARG A 238 -44.27 22.03 5.81
C ARG A 238 -43.62 21.78 4.45
N ILE A 239 -42.98 22.80 3.87
CA ILE A 239 -42.39 22.73 2.52
C ILE A 239 -41.26 21.70 2.45
N PHE A 240 -40.36 21.66 3.45
CA PHE A 240 -39.30 20.64 3.48
C PHE A 240 -39.86 19.22 3.56
N SER A 241 -40.89 19.01 4.39
CA SER A 241 -41.52 17.69 4.55
C SER A 241 -42.23 17.26 3.27
N GLU A 242 -43.01 18.15 2.66
CA GLU A 242 -43.71 17.91 1.40
C GLU A 242 -42.73 17.53 0.27
N ILE A 243 -41.63 18.29 0.10
CA ILE A 243 -40.60 18.01 -0.91
C ILE A 243 -39.88 16.69 -0.61
N PHE A 244 -39.52 16.44 0.65
CA PHE A 244 -38.84 15.21 1.03
C PHE A 244 -39.67 13.97 0.70
N ASP A 245 -40.91 13.93 1.19
CA ASP A 245 -41.79 12.78 1.02
C ASP A 245 -42.14 12.54 -0.46
N LYS A 246 -42.32 13.61 -1.23
CA LYS A 246 -42.68 13.51 -2.65
C LYS A 246 -41.51 13.12 -3.55
N GLU A 247 -40.30 13.61 -3.30
CA GLU A 247 -39.22 13.58 -4.31
C GLU A 247 -37.89 12.94 -3.86
N TYR A 248 -37.63 12.85 -2.56
CA TYR A 248 -36.32 12.44 -2.05
C TYR A 248 -36.34 11.20 -1.14
N LYS A 249 -37.47 10.87 -0.52
CA LYS A 249 -37.61 9.74 0.41
C LYS A 249 -37.00 8.44 -0.14
N ALA A 250 -37.43 8.02 -1.34
CA ALA A 250 -36.92 6.81 -1.98
C ALA A 250 -35.41 6.85 -2.28
N LYS A 251 -34.85 8.03 -2.59
CA LYS A 251 -33.41 8.20 -2.84
C LYS A 251 -32.61 8.14 -1.54
N PHE A 252 -33.16 8.72 -0.47
CA PHE A 252 -32.59 8.71 0.87
C PHE A 252 -32.60 7.31 1.48
N ASP A 253 -33.71 6.58 1.34
CA ASP A 253 -33.84 5.19 1.77
C ASP A 253 -32.79 4.30 1.07
N LYS A 254 -32.61 4.48 -0.25
CA LYS A 254 -31.59 3.76 -1.02
C LYS A 254 -30.16 4.10 -0.57
N ALA A 255 -29.92 5.33 -0.13
CA ALA A 255 -28.62 5.79 0.35
C ALA A 255 -28.39 5.54 1.85
N GLY A 256 -29.38 5.02 2.59
CA GLY A 256 -29.27 4.76 4.03
C GLY A 256 -29.22 6.02 4.90
N ILE A 257 -29.78 7.13 4.42
CA ILE A 257 -29.84 8.43 5.13
C ILE A 257 -31.28 8.90 5.30
N TRP A 258 -31.53 9.87 6.17
CA TRP A 258 -32.89 10.35 6.49
C TRP A 258 -32.98 11.88 6.58
N PHE A 259 -34.21 12.38 6.54
CA PHE A 259 -34.56 13.75 6.87
C PHE A 259 -35.34 13.79 8.18
N SER A 260 -35.07 14.77 9.04
CA SER A 260 -35.82 14.99 10.27
C SER A 260 -35.96 16.48 10.58
N TYR A 261 -37.05 16.84 11.28
CA TYR A 261 -37.27 18.15 11.84
C TYR A 261 -37.10 18.13 13.36
N MET A 262 -36.40 19.12 13.92
CA MET A 262 -36.32 19.34 15.38
C MET A 262 -36.44 20.83 15.74
N PRO A 263 -37.08 21.18 16.87
CA PRO A 263 -36.96 22.52 17.43
C PRO A 263 -35.50 22.92 17.64
N ILE A 264 -35.13 24.16 17.27
CA ILE A 264 -33.73 24.61 17.25
C ILE A 264 -32.99 24.43 18.58
N ASP A 265 -33.68 24.62 19.72
CA ASP A 265 -33.14 24.39 21.05
C ASP A 265 -32.77 22.92 21.30
N LYS A 266 -33.58 21.98 20.82
CA LYS A 266 -33.25 20.55 20.85
C LYS A 266 -32.11 20.22 19.89
N MET A 267 -32.09 20.86 18.73
CA MET A 267 -31.06 20.61 17.72
C MET A 267 -29.67 21.06 18.19
N VAL A 268 -29.57 22.18 18.91
CA VAL A 268 -28.31 22.62 19.55
C VAL A 268 -27.81 21.58 20.56
N ALA A 269 -28.70 21.08 21.44
CA ALA A 269 -28.34 20.05 22.40
C ALA A 269 -27.92 18.74 21.71
N PHE A 270 -28.65 18.32 20.68
CA PHE A 270 -28.30 17.16 19.85
C PHE A 270 -26.92 17.35 19.21
N ALA A 271 -26.68 18.46 18.53
CA ALA A 271 -25.42 18.74 17.86
C ALA A 271 -24.25 18.63 18.82
N LEU A 272 -24.30 19.28 20.00
CA LEU A 272 -23.24 19.22 21.02
C LEU A 272 -22.98 17.80 21.56
N SER A 273 -24.02 16.97 21.67
CA SER A 273 -23.91 15.60 22.18
C SER A 273 -23.54 14.56 21.10
N SER A 274 -23.74 14.90 19.82
CA SER A 274 -23.51 14.01 18.68
C SER A 274 -22.03 13.85 18.33
N GLU A 275 -21.71 12.87 17.49
CA GLU A 275 -20.39 12.77 16.85
C GLU A 275 -20.25 13.65 15.59
N GLY A 276 -21.29 14.41 15.21
CA GLY A 276 -21.41 15.09 13.93
C GLY A 276 -21.90 14.17 12.80
N GLY A 277 -21.60 14.51 11.54
CA GLY A 277 -21.92 13.68 10.37
C GLY A 277 -23.33 13.90 9.81
N PHE A 278 -23.80 15.14 9.78
CA PHE A 278 -25.11 15.51 9.26
C PHE A 278 -25.11 16.92 8.67
N ILE A 279 -26.10 17.21 7.84
CA ILE A 279 -26.43 18.57 7.38
C ILE A 279 -27.44 19.18 8.36
N TRP A 280 -27.13 20.37 8.88
CA TRP A 280 -28.02 21.16 9.71
C TRP A 280 -28.57 22.33 8.89
N ALA A 281 -29.83 22.21 8.45
CA ALA A 281 -30.54 23.23 7.69
C ALA A 281 -31.18 24.27 8.63
N LEU A 282 -30.83 25.53 8.39
CA LEU A 282 -31.17 26.66 9.24
C LEU A 282 -31.64 27.87 8.41
N LYS A 283 -32.51 28.68 9.02
CA LYS A 283 -32.87 30.01 8.50
C LYS A 283 -31.63 30.91 8.43
N ASN A 284 -31.77 32.07 7.80
CA ASN A 284 -30.63 32.87 7.38
C ASN A 284 -29.76 33.33 8.55
N TYR A 285 -30.36 33.91 9.59
CA TYR A 285 -29.62 34.37 10.76
C TYR A 285 -29.15 33.23 11.65
N ASP A 286 -30.03 32.26 11.91
CA ASP A 286 -29.65 31.10 12.72
C ASP A 286 -28.47 30.34 12.07
N GLY A 287 -28.48 30.17 10.76
CA GLY A 287 -27.40 29.54 10.00
C GLY A 287 -26.10 30.33 10.04
N ASP A 288 -26.15 31.66 10.05
CA ASP A 288 -24.97 32.51 10.22
C ASP A 288 -24.32 32.26 11.58
N VAL A 289 -25.09 32.41 12.65
CA VAL A 289 -24.62 32.25 14.04
C VAL A 289 -24.11 30.83 14.31
N GLN A 290 -24.86 29.81 13.89
CA GLN A 290 -24.47 28.41 14.13
C GLN A 290 -23.25 28.01 13.30
N SER A 291 -23.03 28.60 12.12
CA SER A 291 -21.82 28.32 11.34
C SER A 291 -20.55 28.80 12.03
N GLU A 292 -20.58 29.96 12.70
CA GLU A 292 -19.47 30.46 13.50
C GLU A 292 -19.23 29.58 14.73
N MET A 293 -20.30 29.15 15.41
CA MET A 293 -20.21 28.22 16.54
C MET A 293 -19.59 26.87 16.11
N VAL A 294 -20.06 26.29 15.00
CA VAL A 294 -19.52 25.03 14.49
C VAL A 294 -18.05 25.18 14.12
N ALA A 295 -17.67 26.25 13.41
CA ALA A 295 -16.27 26.50 13.05
C ALA A 295 -15.37 26.57 14.29
N GLN A 296 -15.76 27.35 15.30
CA GLN A 296 -15.02 27.44 16.56
C GLN A 296 -15.00 26.12 17.34
N GLY A 297 -16.09 25.34 17.28
CA GLY A 297 -16.17 24.02 17.90
C GLY A 297 -15.19 23.01 17.32
N PHE A 298 -14.87 23.12 16.02
CA PHE A 298 -13.82 22.36 15.35
C PHE A 298 -12.40 22.95 15.49
N GLY A 299 -12.24 24.04 16.26
CA GLY A 299 -10.94 24.56 16.70
C GLY A 299 -10.64 25.97 16.19
N SER A 300 -10.98 26.31 14.95
CA SER A 300 -10.73 27.64 14.38
C SER A 300 -11.82 28.07 13.40
N ARG A 301 -12.19 29.35 13.46
CA ARG A 301 -13.11 29.99 12.50
C ARG A 301 -12.54 30.05 11.08
N ASP A 302 -11.21 30.07 10.95
CA ASP A 302 -10.51 30.12 9.65
C ASP A 302 -10.33 28.71 9.02
N LEU A 303 -10.86 27.64 9.64
CA LEU A 303 -10.85 26.26 9.11
C LEU A 303 -12.25 25.82 8.64
N MET A 304 -12.83 26.59 7.73
CA MET A 304 -14.19 26.34 7.23
C MET A 304 -14.25 26.53 5.71
N THR A 305 -14.91 25.61 5.02
CA THR A 305 -15.25 25.76 3.59
C THR A 305 -16.59 26.49 3.46
N SER A 306 -16.80 27.28 2.40
CA SER A 306 -18.08 27.92 2.12
C SER A 306 -18.40 27.84 0.63
N VAL A 307 -19.52 27.19 0.29
CA VAL A 307 -20.00 27.07 -1.09
C VAL A 307 -21.46 27.45 -1.18
N VAL A 308 -21.84 28.15 -2.24
CA VAL A 308 -23.22 28.51 -2.55
C VAL A 308 -23.63 27.69 -3.76
N LEU A 309 -24.57 26.78 -3.56
CA LEU A 309 -25.10 25.94 -4.63
C LEU A 309 -26.40 26.54 -5.16
N GLY A 310 -26.44 26.88 -6.44
CA GLY A 310 -27.63 27.38 -7.12
C GLY A 310 -28.75 26.34 -7.18
N ALA A 311 -30.00 26.80 -7.24
CA ALA A 311 -31.17 25.92 -7.32
C ALA A 311 -31.21 25.05 -8.59
N ASP A 312 -30.42 25.38 -9.62
CA ASP A 312 -30.26 24.60 -10.85
C ASP A 312 -29.43 23.32 -10.66
N GLY A 313 -28.79 23.14 -9.49
CA GLY A 313 -27.89 22.02 -9.19
C GLY A 313 -26.60 22.00 -10.01
N LYS A 314 -26.34 23.03 -10.81
CA LYS A 314 -25.19 23.15 -11.71
C LYS A 314 -24.29 24.32 -11.38
N THR A 315 -24.83 25.43 -10.91
CA THR A 315 -24.07 26.65 -10.62
C THR A 315 -23.52 26.60 -9.19
N LEU A 316 -22.21 26.79 -9.03
CA LEU A 316 -21.54 26.83 -7.73
C LEU A 316 -20.68 28.08 -7.60
N LEU A 317 -20.82 28.77 -6.46
CA LEU A 317 -19.91 29.82 -6.02
C LEU A 317 -19.16 29.34 -4.77
N ALA A 318 -17.86 29.09 -4.90
CA ALA A 318 -16.98 28.82 -3.77
C ALA A 318 -16.42 30.15 -3.25
N GLU A 319 -16.46 30.38 -1.94
CA GLU A 319 -16.06 31.67 -1.37
C GLU A 319 -15.25 31.50 -0.09
N SER A 320 -14.34 32.45 0.14
CA SER A 320 -13.70 32.63 1.45
C SER A 320 -14.75 33.11 2.45
N ALA A 321 -14.93 32.38 3.56
CA ALA A 321 -16.06 32.59 4.48
C ALA A 321 -15.93 33.85 5.36
N ARG A 322 -14.78 34.54 5.31
CA ARG A 322 -14.41 35.68 6.15
C ARG A 322 -14.77 37.04 5.55
N SER A 323 -15.13 37.99 6.42
CA SER A 323 -15.23 39.42 6.10
C SER A 323 -13.87 40.11 6.24
N ALA A 324 -13.52 41.00 5.32
CA ALA A 324 -12.32 41.82 5.44
C ALA A 324 -12.55 42.91 6.51
N THR A 325 -12.18 42.62 7.77
CA THR A 325 -12.34 43.58 8.87
C THR A 325 -11.31 44.70 8.79
N THR A 326 -11.73 45.94 9.06
CA THR A 326 -10.90 47.16 9.13
C THR A 326 -9.97 47.25 10.35
N GLY A 327 -9.93 46.23 11.22
CA GLY A 327 -9.05 46.17 12.39
C GLY A 327 -7.73 45.45 12.09
N GLY A 328 -6.62 46.21 12.06
CA GLY A 328 -5.21 45.79 12.06
C GLY A 328 -4.88 44.36 11.60
N THR A 329 -4.35 44.21 10.39
CA THR A 329 -3.75 42.95 9.92
C THR A 329 -2.62 42.51 10.87
N THR A 330 -2.66 41.26 11.32
CA THR A 330 -1.52 40.68 12.05
C THR A 330 -0.33 40.55 11.10
N VAL A 331 0.81 41.10 11.49
CA VAL A 331 2.06 41.09 10.71
C VAL A 331 3.07 40.14 11.38
N HIS A 332 3.75 39.33 10.59
CA HIS A 332 4.90 38.51 11.00
C HIS A 332 6.07 38.80 10.07
N ARG A 333 7.24 39.14 10.61
CA ARG A 333 8.45 39.49 9.83
C ARG A 333 8.20 40.57 8.75
N GLY A 334 7.33 41.54 9.04
CA GLY A 334 6.98 42.63 8.11
C GLY A 334 5.98 42.25 7.01
N GLN A 335 5.48 41.02 6.99
CA GLN A 335 4.49 40.52 6.01
C GLN A 335 3.14 40.18 6.68
N PRO A 336 2.01 40.27 5.95
CA PRO A 336 0.73 39.79 6.44
C PRO A 336 0.77 38.32 6.88
N ALA A 337 0.19 38.02 8.04
CA ALA A 337 0.06 36.67 8.58
C ALA A 337 -1.42 36.25 8.68
N ILE A 338 -2.15 36.39 7.57
CA ILE A 338 -3.51 35.91 7.39
C ILE A 338 -3.48 34.43 7.01
N ASN A 339 -4.35 33.62 7.62
CA ASN A 339 -4.50 32.21 7.28
C ASN A 339 -5.07 32.02 5.86
N PRO A 340 -4.32 31.42 4.91
CA PRO A 340 -4.77 31.24 3.52
C PRO A 340 -5.70 30.04 3.31
N MET A 341 -6.02 29.24 4.34
CA MET A 341 -6.74 27.97 4.17
C MET A 341 -8.12 28.13 3.52
N MET A 342 -8.91 29.12 3.92
CA MET A 342 -10.23 29.35 3.30
C MET A 342 -10.12 29.75 1.83
N ASP A 343 -9.09 30.53 1.46
CA ASP A 343 -8.85 30.94 0.08
C ASP A 343 -8.44 29.74 -0.78
N ILE A 344 -7.53 28.91 -0.26
CA ILE A 344 -7.10 27.66 -0.90
C ILE A 344 -8.30 26.72 -1.08
N PHE A 345 -9.14 26.57 -0.07
CA PHE A 345 -10.32 25.70 -0.15
C PHE A 345 -11.44 26.26 -1.04
N ALA A 346 -11.56 27.59 -1.18
CA ALA A 346 -12.44 28.17 -2.19
C ALA A 346 -11.97 27.77 -3.61
N TRP A 347 -10.67 27.83 -3.88
CA TRP A 347 -10.08 27.32 -5.13
C TRP A 347 -10.33 25.81 -5.31
N ILE A 348 -10.03 25.00 -4.31
CA ILE A 348 -10.22 23.54 -4.35
C ILE A 348 -11.67 23.20 -4.72
N ARG A 349 -12.66 23.76 -4.02
CA ARG A 349 -14.08 23.44 -4.24
C ARG A 349 -14.56 23.92 -5.61
N GLY A 350 -14.11 25.09 -6.06
CA GLY A 350 -14.41 25.57 -7.41
C GLY A 350 -13.81 24.69 -8.51
N LEU A 351 -12.55 24.26 -8.36
CA LEU A 351 -11.88 23.37 -9.32
C LEU A 351 -12.47 21.96 -9.33
N GLN A 352 -12.85 21.40 -8.18
CA GLN A 352 -13.56 20.12 -8.10
C GLN A 352 -14.89 20.18 -8.84
N HIS A 353 -15.64 21.28 -8.69
CA HIS A 353 -16.89 21.47 -9.41
C HIS A 353 -16.68 21.67 -10.92
N ARG A 354 -15.66 22.45 -11.32
CA ARG A 354 -15.26 22.58 -12.73
C ARG A 354 -14.85 21.23 -13.33
N ALA A 355 -14.09 20.42 -12.60
CA ALA A 355 -13.70 19.08 -13.03
C ALA A 355 -14.91 18.18 -13.28
N LYS A 356 -15.94 18.25 -12.43
CA LYS A 356 -17.20 17.50 -12.62
C LYS A 356 -17.95 17.97 -13.87
N LEU A 357 -18.01 19.27 -14.11
CA LEU A 357 -18.70 19.83 -15.28
C LEU A 357 -17.96 19.55 -16.60
N ASP A 358 -16.63 19.45 -16.56
CA ASP A 358 -15.77 19.15 -17.72
C ASP A 358 -15.52 17.64 -17.95
N ASP A 359 -15.99 16.76 -17.05
CA ASP A 359 -15.57 15.36 -16.99
C ASP A 359 -14.04 15.19 -17.00
N ASN A 360 -13.35 16.03 -16.21
CA ASN A 360 -11.89 16.14 -16.21
C ASN A 360 -11.27 15.47 -14.97
N ALA A 361 -10.99 14.17 -15.10
CA ALA A 361 -10.39 13.38 -14.03
C ALA A 361 -9.03 13.89 -13.55
N LYS A 362 -8.22 14.52 -14.43
CA LYS A 362 -6.91 15.07 -14.05
C LYS A 362 -7.06 16.31 -13.17
N LEU A 363 -8.02 17.18 -13.48
CA LEU A 363 -8.32 18.35 -12.67
C LEU A 363 -8.90 17.93 -11.30
N ALA A 364 -9.73 16.89 -11.26
CA ALA A 364 -10.24 16.32 -10.02
C ALA A 364 -9.11 15.79 -9.14
N ASP A 365 -8.20 14.98 -9.69
CA ASP A 365 -7.02 14.45 -8.99
C ASP A 365 -6.12 15.57 -8.45
N PHE A 366 -5.84 16.59 -9.29
CA PHE A 366 -5.07 17.75 -8.87
C PHE A 366 -5.70 18.49 -7.69
N ALA A 367 -7.01 18.77 -7.76
CA ALA A 367 -7.71 19.48 -6.68
C ALA A 367 -7.72 18.65 -5.38
N SER A 368 -7.85 17.32 -5.46
CA SER A 368 -7.72 16.42 -4.31
C SER A 368 -6.29 16.40 -3.73
N LYS A 369 -5.25 16.44 -4.57
CA LYS A 369 -3.85 16.53 -4.12
C LYS A 369 -3.55 17.87 -3.45
N LEU A 370 -4.10 18.97 -3.95
CA LEU A 370 -4.02 20.29 -3.33
C LEU A 370 -4.71 20.32 -1.96
N GLU A 371 -5.90 19.71 -1.85
CA GLU A 371 -6.60 19.54 -0.57
C GLU A 371 -5.75 18.76 0.44
N ALA A 372 -5.21 17.62 0.02
CA ALA A 372 -4.34 16.80 0.86
C ALA A 372 -3.05 17.53 1.27
N ALA A 373 -2.42 18.28 0.36
CA ALA A 373 -1.21 19.06 0.65
C ALA A 373 -1.47 20.14 1.69
N ALA A 374 -2.60 20.85 1.58
CA ALA A 374 -2.98 21.90 2.53
C ALA A 374 -3.22 21.34 3.94
N VAL A 375 -3.99 20.23 4.05
CA VAL A 375 -4.26 19.56 5.34
C VAL A 375 -2.99 18.99 5.95
N GLU A 376 -2.17 18.29 5.16
CA GLU A 376 -0.91 17.70 5.64
C GLU A 376 0.08 18.75 6.14
N THR A 377 0.15 19.90 5.47
CA THR A 377 1.02 21.00 5.91
C THR A 377 0.63 21.49 7.31
N VAL A 378 -0.67 21.65 7.57
CA VAL A 378 -1.19 22.00 8.90
C VAL A 378 -0.89 20.89 9.90
N ASP A 379 -1.10 19.63 9.52
CA ASP A 379 -0.85 18.47 10.38
C ASP A 379 0.63 18.23 10.73
N LYS A 380 1.54 18.70 9.87
CA LYS A 380 2.99 18.78 10.14
C LYS A 380 3.37 19.97 11.03
N GLY A 381 2.40 20.71 11.57
CA GLY A 381 2.62 21.86 12.45
C GLY A 381 3.10 23.12 11.74
N LYS A 382 3.00 23.20 10.41
CA LYS A 382 3.32 24.41 9.63
C LYS A 382 2.07 25.28 9.55
N VAL A 383 1.94 26.20 10.50
CA VAL A 383 0.68 26.92 10.76
C VAL A 383 0.88 28.43 10.94
N THR A 384 -0.19 29.20 10.71
CA THR A 384 -0.26 30.64 11.01
C THR A 384 -0.60 30.90 12.48
N LYS A 385 -0.42 32.15 12.93
CA LYS A 385 -0.58 32.54 14.34
C LYS A 385 -1.94 32.17 14.94
N ASP A 386 -3.02 32.34 14.18
CA ASP A 386 -4.39 32.03 14.60
C ASP A 386 -4.56 30.54 14.94
N LEU A 387 -3.94 29.66 14.17
CA LEU A 387 -3.97 28.22 14.42
C LEU A 387 -3.08 27.82 15.61
N VAL A 388 -1.97 28.52 15.84
CA VAL A 388 -1.18 28.35 17.08
C VAL A 388 -2.01 28.72 18.30
N VAL A 389 -2.73 29.84 18.26
CA VAL A 389 -3.66 30.24 19.34
C VAL A 389 -4.79 29.22 19.51
N ALA A 390 -5.24 28.57 18.44
CA ALA A 390 -6.19 27.47 18.50
C ALA A 390 -5.60 26.14 19.05
N GLY A 391 -4.31 26.10 19.39
CA GLY A 391 -3.65 24.97 20.04
C GLY A 391 -2.68 24.18 19.16
N ALA A 392 -2.43 24.61 17.93
CA ALA A 392 -1.41 24.02 17.07
C ALA A 392 0.00 24.28 17.65
N GLY A 393 0.71 23.24 18.09
CA GLY A 393 2.09 23.36 18.60
C GLY A 393 2.26 23.34 20.13
N GLY A 394 1.21 23.03 20.90
CA GLY A 394 1.30 22.89 22.36
C GLY A 394 1.20 24.21 23.14
N LYS A 395 1.23 24.14 24.47
CA LYS A 395 0.91 25.26 25.39
C LYS A 395 1.93 26.41 25.41
N ASP A 396 3.08 26.26 24.76
CA ASP A 396 4.22 27.19 24.88
C ASP A 396 4.38 28.19 23.72
N GLY A 397 3.41 28.25 22.79
CA GLY A 397 3.37 29.29 21.75
C GLY A 397 4.48 29.17 20.69
N GLY A 398 4.42 28.10 19.88
CA GLY A 398 5.41 27.78 18.84
C GLY A 398 5.60 28.85 17.75
N GLU A 399 6.69 28.70 16.98
CA GLU A 399 6.98 29.53 15.78
C GLU A 399 5.82 29.41 14.77
N PHE A 400 5.41 30.52 14.17
CA PHE A 400 4.29 30.59 13.23
C PHE A 400 4.70 31.25 11.91
N LEU A 401 4.02 30.87 10.83
CA LEU A 401 4.30 31.35 9.49
C LEU A 401 3.50 32.61 9.15
N ASN A 402 4.04 33.44 8.26
CA ASN A 402 3.26 34.44 7.53
C ASN A 402 2.46 33.79 6.38
N SER A 403 1.54 34.53 5.75
CA SER A 403 0.66 33.99 4.70
C SER A 403 1.44 33.39 3.53
N ARG A 404 2.53 34.05 3.10
CA ARG A 404 3.33 33.62 1.96
C ARG A 404 4.13 32.37 2.28
N GLU A 405 4.79 32.34 3.44
CA GLU A 405 5.52 31.18 3.93
C GLU A 405 4.60 29.95 4.01
N MET A 406 3.37 30.09 4.48
CA MET A 406 2.41 28.99 4.52
C MET A 406 2.02 28.50 3.11
N VAL A 407 1.77 29.41 2.15
CA VAL A 407 1.51 29.03 0.75
C VAL A 407 2.70 28.30 0.13
N ASP A 408 3.93 28.76 0.40
CA ASP A 408 5.14 28.14 -0.13
C ASP A 408 5.36 26.73 0.47
N CYS A 409 5.13 26.52 1.77
CA CYS A 409 5.15 25.17 2.37
C CYS A 409 4.10 24.23 1.76
N ILE A 410 2.88 24.72 1.51
CA ILE A 410 1.84 23.92 0.84
C ILE A 410 2.28 23.59 -0.60
N ALA A 411 2.98 24.49 -1.28
CA ALA A 411 3.47 24.27 -2.64
C ALA A 411 4.53 23.16 -2.70
N GLU A 412 5.43 23.08 -1.72
CA GLU A 412 6.42 22.00 -1.60
C GLU A 412 5.73 20.64 -1.46
N VAL A 413 4.79 20.51 -0.50
CA VAL A 413 4.03 19.27 -0.30
C VAL A 413 3.16 18.93 -1.52
N LEU A 414 2.59 19.94 -2.19
CA LEU A 414 1.84 19.73 -3.42
C LEU A 414 2.73 19.22 -4.55
N GLN A 415 3.94 19.76 -4.72
CA GLN A 415 4.89 19.29 -5.71
C GLN A 415 5.25 17.82 -5.47
N GLU A 416 5.53 17.43 -4.23
CA GLU A 416 5.75 16.03 -3.87
C GLU A 416 4.57 15.14 -4.28
N LYS A 417 3.34 15.57 -3.98
CA LYS A 417 2.12 14.81 -4.31
C LYS A 417 1.80 14.77 -5.81
N VAL A 418 2.16 15.80 -6.57
CA VAL A 418 2.01 15.82 -8.03
C VAL A 418 3.10 14.96 -8.70
N MET A 419 4.31 14.91 -8.13
CA MET A 419 5.41 14.07 -8.60
C MET A 419 5.27 12.61 -8.16
N ALA A 420 4.56 12.33 -7.07
CA ALA A 420 4.23 10.99 -6.61
C ALA A 420 3.49 10.22 -7.72
N GLY A 421 4.14 9.17 -8.23
CA GLY A 421 3.76 8.44 -9.44
C GLY A 421 4.80 8.47 -10.56
N THR A 422 5.95 9.14 -10.36
CA THR A 422 7.08 9.17 -11.32
C THR A 422 8.41 8.64 -10.76
N ALA A 423 8.43 8.24 -9.48
CA ALA A 423 9.63 7.76 -8.81
C ALA A 423 9.64 6.22 -8.71
N VAL A 424 10.81 5.63 -8.90
CA VAL A 424 11.09 4.22 -8.61
C VAL A 424 11.71 4.13 -7.22
N MET A 425 11.07 3.40 -6.32
CA MET A 425 11.63 3.09 -5.00
C MET A 425 12.57 1.91 -5.14
N TYR A 426 13.87 2.14 -4.99
CA TYR A 426 14.90 1.12 -5.04
C TYR A 426 15.29 0.73 -3.62
N THR A 427 15.27 -0.55 -3.29
CA THR A 427 15.53 -1.00 -1.91
C THR A 427 17.03 -1.19 -1.64
N LEU A 428 17.54 -0.51 -0.62
CA LEU A 428 18.84 -0.85 -0.01
C LEU A 428 18.62 -1.98 0.99
N THR A 429 19.38 -3.06 0.84
CA THR A 429 19.19 -4.32 1.56
C THR A 429 20.46 -4.70 2.31
N ASP A 430 20.88 -5.96 2.23
CA ASP A 430 21.97 -6.51 3.03
C ASP A 430 22.99 -7.24 2.14
N GLU A 431 24.21 -7.44 2.63
CA GLU A 431 25.21 -8.34 2.03
C GLU A 431 25.51 -8.06 0.54
N ALA A 432 25.44 -9.08 -0.33
CA ALA A 432 25.84 -8.98 -1.73
C ALA A 432 24.99 -8.03 -2.59
N PRO A 433 23.64 -8.08 -2.55
CA PRO A 433 22.81 -7.12 -3.29
C PRO A 433 22.97 -5.68 -2.79
N MET A 434 23.25 -5.47 -1.50
CA MET A 434 23.62 -4.15 -0.99
C MET A 434 24.91 -3.66 -1.65
N LEU A 435 25.99 -4.47 -1.67
CA LEU A 435 27.24 -4.11 -2.35
C LEU A 435 27.00 -3.79 -3.84
N ALA A 436 26.27 -4.65 -4.55
CA ALA A 436 25.93 -4.45 -5.96
C ALA A 436 25.15 -3.13 -6.20
N THR A 437 24.24 -2.77 -5.29
CA THR A 437 23.48 -1.52 -5.35
C THR A 437 24.39 -0.29 -5.36
N TYR A 438 25.51 -0.28 -4.61
CA TYR A 438 26.45 0.84 -4.62
C TYR A 438 27.12 1.06 -5.99
N ALA A 439 27.29 0.01 -6.79
CA ALA A 439 27.83 0.09 -8.15
C ALA A 439 26.75 0.38 -9.21
N LEU A 440 25.56 -0.24 -9.07
CA LEU A 440 24.50 -0.16 -10.08
C LEU A 440 23.64 1.10 -9.97
N LEU A 441 23.30 1.54 -8.75
CA LEU A 441 22.39 2.67 -8.54
C LEU A 441 22.85 3.98 -9.21
N PRO A 442 24.16 4.35 -9.20
CA PRO A 442 24.64 5.51 -9.96
C PRO A 442 24.35 5.42 -11.46
N ILE A 443 24.46 4.23 -12.05
CA ILE A 443 24.15 3.98 -13.47
C ILE A 443 22.66 4.18 -13.70
N ILE A 444 21.81 3.54 -12.87
CA ILE A 444 20.35 3.66 -12.98
C ILE A 444 19.95 5.14 -12.94
N ARG A 445 20.40 5.90 -11.93
CA ARG A 445 20.09 7.32 -11.79
C ARG A 445 20.54 8.15 -12.98
N ALA A 446 21.78 7.94 -13.46
CA ALA A 446 22.31 8.66 -14.61
C ALA A 446 21.48 8.43 -15.89
N PHE A 447 20.93 7.23 -16.06
CA PHE A 447 20.12 6.89 -17.23
C PHE A 447 18.67 7.36 -17.09
N THR A 448 18.04 7.16 -15.93
CA THR A 448 16.62 7.48 -15.70
C THR A 448 16.37 8.98 -15.54
N GLN A 449 17.32 9.75 -14.98
CA GLN A 449 17.18 11.20 -14.82
C GLN A 449 17.00 11.90 -16.18
N LYS A 450 17.62 11.39 -17.25
CA LYS A 450 17.46 11.91 -18.63
C LYS A 450 16.04 11.75 -19.18
N ALA A 451 15.25 10.83 -18.60
CA ALA A 451 13.82 10.65 -18.88
C ALA A 451 12.90 11.34 -17.84
N GLY A 452 13.46 12.08 -16.88
CA GLY A 452 12.70 12.73 -15.81
C GLY A 452 12.13 11.76 -14.78
N ILE A 453 12.76 10.59 -14.60
CA ILE A 453 12.35 9.55 -13.65
C ILE A 453 13.29 9.60 -12.45
N ASN A 454 12.73 9.84 -11.26
CA ASN A 454 13.48 9.83 -10.01
C ASN A 454 13.67 8.40 -9.51
N VAL A 455 14.81 8.11 -8.85
CA VAL A 455 15.08 6.82 -8.22
C VAL A 455 15.54 7.03 -6.79
N GLU A 456 14.65 6.72 -5.86
CA GLU A 456 14.80 6.94 -4.42
C GLU A 456 15.26 5.66 -3.75
N LEU A 457 16.28 5.77 -2.91
CA LEU A 457 16.82 4.64 -2.18
C LEU A 457 16.10 4.52 -0.84
N ARG A 458 15.61 3.32 -0.50
CA ARG A 458 14.83 3.05 0.72
C ARG A 458 15.51 1.94 1.52
N ASP A 459 15.99 2.25 2.73
CA ASP A 459 16.77 1.31 3.55
C ASP A 459 15.89 0.35 4.34
N ILE A 460 15.91 -0.91 3.94
CA ILE A 460 15.20 -2.01 4.61
C ILE A 460 16.16 -3.08 5.14
N SER A 461 17.45 -2.74 5.27
CA SER A 461 18.48 -3.61 5.86
C SER A 461 18.11 -4.05 7.28
N VAL A 462 18.73 -5.11 7.78
CA VAL A 462 18.55 -5.53 9.18
C VAL A 462 18.98 -4.41 10.12
N ALA A 463 20.09 -3.73 9.82
CA ALA A 463 20.59 -2.62 10.63
C ALA A 463 19.61 -1.44 10.66
N GLY A 464 19.14 -1.00 9.49
CA GLY A 464 18.16 0.10 9.38
C GLY A 464 16.87 -0.19 10.14
N ARG A 465 16.33 -1.41 10.03
CA ARG A 465 15.13 -1.83 10.78
C ARG A 465 15.34 -1.94 12.28
N VAL A 466 16.53 -2.35 12.73
CA VAL A 466 16.89 -2.32 14.16
C VAL A 466 16.93 -0.88 14.67
N ILE A 467 17.59 0.03 13.94
CA ILE A 467 17.71 1.44 14.32
C ILE A 467 16.32 2.10 14.41
N ALA A 468 15.48 1.94 13.38
CA ALA A 468 14.12 2.48 13.35
C ALA A 468 13.24 1.96 14.50
N SER A 469 13.37 0.68 14.89
CA SER A 469 12.61 0.07 15.99
C SER A 469 12.95 0.61 17.39
N PHE A 470 14.09 1.28 17.54
CA PHE A 470 14.62 1.79 18.81
C PHE A 470 15.02 3.28 18.73
N GLN A 471 14.47 4.04 17.78
CA GLN A 471 14.76 5.46 17.61
C GLN A 471 14.50 6.29 18.89
N ASP A 472 13.55 5.86 19.74
CA ASP A 472 13.26 6.45 21.05
C ASP A 472 14.40 6.31 22.07
N LYS A 473 15.31 5.36 21.86
CA LYS A 473 16.52 5.14 22.68
C LYS A 473 17.80 5.72 22.06
N LEU A 474 17.71 6.32 20.88
CA LEU A 474 18.86 6.85 20.14
C LEU A 474 18.90 8.40 20.15
N PRO A 475 20.10 9.00 20.16
CA PRO A 475 20.29 10.43 19.87
C PRO A 475 19.73 10.80 18.49
N GLU A 476 19.22 12.02 18.33
CA GLU A 476 18.53 12.46 17.12
C GLU A 476 19.35 12.28 15.83
N ASN A 477 20.66 12.54 15.89
CA ASN A 477 21.59 12.37 14.76
C ASN A 477 21.92 10.91 14.41
N MET A 478 21.46 9.93 15.21
CA MET A 478 21.62 8.49 14.99
C MET A 478 20.29 7.79 14.70
N ARG A 479 19.18 8.54 14.64
CA ARG A 479 17.87 8.00 14.27
C ARG A 479 17.79 7.79 12.76
N GLN A 480 16.94 6.85 12.37
CA GLN A 480 16.56 6.60 10.98
C GLN A 480 15.05 6.40 10.93
N ASP A 481 14.45 6.83 9.82
CA ASP A 481 13.02 6.67 9.57
C ASP A 481 12.65 5.19 9.38
N ASP A 482 11.41 4.85 9.70
CA ASP A 482 10.87 3.50 9.47
C ASP A 482 10.44 3.32 8.01
N GLU A 483 11.44 3.14 7.15
CA GLU A 483 11.27 2.98 5.70
C GLU A 483 10.46 1.72 5.34
N LEU A 484 10.49 0.66 6.17
CA LEU A 484 9.67 -0.53 5.94
C LEU A 484 8.19 -0.22 6.12
N SER A 485 7.83 0.52 7.17
CA SER A 485 6.47 1.00 7.36
C SER A 485 6.03 1.94 6.24
N ALA A 486 6.88 2.90 5.85
CA ALA A 486 6.58 3.83 4.76
C ALA A 486 6.36 3.10 3.42
N LEU A 487 7.21 2.12 3.09
CA LEU A 487 7.03 1.27 1.91
C LEU A 487 5.78 0.38 2.00
N GLY A 488 5.41 -0.08 3.20
CA GLY A 488 4.18 -0.83 3.45
C GLY A 488 2.92 -0.01 3.19
N ASP A 489 2.95 1.28 3.53
CA ASP A 489 1.85 2.21 3.21
C ASP A 489 1.84 2.56 1.72
N LEU A 490 3.02 2.76 1.11
CA LEU A 490 3.13 2.96 -0.33
C LEU A 490 2.62 1.74 -1.12
N ALA A 491 2.91 0.51 -0.69
CA ALA A 491 2.44 -0.71 -1.34
C ALA A 491 0.90 -0.81 -1.42
N LYS A 492 0.19 -0.08 -0.55
CA LYS A 492 -1.28 0.03 -0.54
C LYS A 492 -1.80 1.23 -1.35
N SER A 493 -0.94 1.85 -2.17
CA SER A 493 -1.25 3.00 -3.03
C SER A 493 -1.07 2.65 -4.51
N PRO A 494 -1.86 3.25 -5.42
CA PRO A 494 -1.66 3.12 -6.87
C PRO A 494 -0.31 3.69 -7.34
N ALA A 495 0.34 4.53 -6.52
CA ALA A 495 1.61 5.16 -6.86
C ALA A 495 2.84 4.25 -6.62
N ALA A 496 2.67 3.05 -6.05
CA ALA A 496 3.82 2.18 -5.78
C ALA A 496 4.52 1.76 -7.08
N ASN A 497 5.83 1.97 -7.13
CA ASN A 497 6.73 1.35 -8.08
C ASN A 497 8.01 0.98 -7.30
N ILE A 498 8.11 -0.26 -6.84
CA ILE A 498 9.12 -0.71 -5.88
C ILE A 498 10.00 -1.79 -6.53
N VAL A 499 11.29 -1.52 -6.72
CA VAL A 499 12.29 -2.54 -7.09
C VAL A 499 12.88 -3.14 -5.81
N LYS A 500 12.50 -4.40 -5.54
CA LYS A 500 12.77 -5.10 -4.30
C LYS A 500 13.91 -6.12 -4.45
N LEU A 501 15.06 -5.83 -3.85
CA LEU A 501 16.23 -6.71 -3.86
C LEU A 501 16.14 -7.75 -2.72
N PRO A 502 16.82 -8.90 -2.80
CA PRO A 502 16.92 -9.85 -1.69
C PRO A 502 17.46 -9.19 -0.41
N ASN A 503 16.86 -9.51 0.74
CA ASN A 503 17.27 -9.00 2.05
C ASN A 503 17.37 -10.15 3.06
N ILE A 504 18.07 -9.93 4.17
CA ILE A 504 18.19 -10.93 5.24
C ILE A 504 16.85 -11.09 5.95
N SER A 505 16.40 -12.34 6.08
CA SER A 505 15.41 -12.76 7.07
C SER A 505 16.15 -13.21 8.33
N ALA A 506 16.34 -12.28 9.28
CA ALA A 506 17.35 -12.45 10.33
C ALA A 506 17.03 -13.59 11.30
N SER A 507 18.00 -14.49 11.48
CA SER A 507 18.03 -15.43 12.61
C SER A 507 18.47 -14.70 13.90
N ILE A 508 18.25 -15.33 15.07
CA ILE A 508 18.69 -14.77 16.35
C ILE A 508 20.22 -14.51 16.37
N PRO A 509 21.10 -15.42 15.91
CA PRO A 509 22.54 -15.14 15.86
C PRO A 509 22.89 -13.93 14.98
N GLN A 510 22.28 -13.81 13.79
CA GLN A 510 22.51 -12.67 12.90
C GLN A 510 22.02 -11.35 13.52
N LEU A 511 20.86 -11.38 14.19
CA LEU A 511 20.36 -10.21 14.91
C LEU A 511 21.34 -9.78 16.01
N LYS A 512 21.82 -10.72 16.83
CA LYS A 512 22.80 -10.42 17.89
C LYS A 512 24.11 -9.86 17.33
N ALA A 513 24.60 -10.39 16.21
CA ALA A 513 25.78 -9.87 15.54
C ALA A 513 25.56 -8.44 15.00
N CYS A 514 24.40 -8.17 14.41
CA CYS A 514 24.02 -6.82 13.97
C CYS A 514 23.94 -5.83 15.15
N ILE A 515 23.30 -6.22 16.27
CA ILE A 515 23.23 -5.39 17.48
C ILE A 515 24.64 -5.08 18.00
N ALA A 516 25.52 -6.08 18.07
CA ALA A 516 26.89 -5.90 18.54
C ALA A 516 27.69 -4.95 17.62
N GLU A 517 27.54 -5.05 16.30
CA GLU A 517 28.18 -4.13 15.35
C GLU A 517 27.68 -2.70 15.53
N LEU A 518 26.37 -2.50 15.68
CA LEU A 518 25.77 -1.18 15.91
C LEU A 518 26.24 -0.59 17.25
N GLN A 519 26.28 -1.38 18.32
CA GLN A 519 26.82 -0.95 19.61
C GLN A 519 28.28 -0.51 19.51
N ALA A 520 29.11 -1.25 18.77
CA ALA A 520 30.51 -0.88 18.51
C ALA A 520 30.64 0.44 17.72
N LYS A 521 29.60 0.83 16.97
CA LYS A 521 29.48 2.10 16.23
C LYS A 521 28.83 3.23 17.03
N GLY A 522 28.55 3.01 18.31
CA GLY A 522 28.03 4.03 19.23
C GLY A 522 26.51 4.07 19.37
N TYR A 523 25.77 3.16 18.72
CA TYR A 523 24.32 3.07 18.89
C TYR A 523 23.99 2.47 20.26
N THR A 524 23.28 3.23 21.11
CA THR A 524 22.93 2.81 22.47
C THR A 524 21.71 1.87 22.46
N LEU A 525 21.88 0.67 21.90
CA LEU A 525 20.82 -0.33 21.72
C LEU A 525 20.85 -1.39 22.83
N PRO A 526 19.68 -1.86 23.33
CA PRO A 526 19.64 -2.96 24.29
C PRO A 526 20.05 -4.29 23.65
N ASN A 527 20.59 -5.20 24.45
CA ASN A 527 20.86 -6.57 23.99
C ASN A 527 19.55 -7.34 23.75
N TYR A 528 19.60 -8.36 22.88
CA TYR A 528 18.47 -9.28 22.70
C TYR A 528 18.30 -10.21 23.92
N PRO A 529 17.16 -10.19 24.63
CA PRO A 529 16.94 -11.05 25.80
C PRO A 529 16.43 -12.43 25.37
N ASP A 530 17.27 -13.46 25.52
CA ASP A 530 16.91 -14.83 25.18
C ASP A 530 15.73 -15.34 26.03
N ASP A 531 15.78 -15.09 27.34
CA ASP A 531 14.81 -15.52 28.33
C ASP A 531 14.36 -14.33 29.20
N PRO A 532 13.37 -13.54 28.75
CA PRO A 532 12.99 -12.27 29.37
C PRO A 532 12.39 -12.48 30.76
N LYS A 533 12.98 -11.85 31.78
CA LYS A 533 12.63 -11.99 33.20
C LYS A 533 11.67 -10.94 33.73
N ASN A 534 11.53 -9.82 33.01
CA ASN A 534 10.68 -8.69 33.41
C ASN A 534 9.96 -8.09 32.19
N ASP A 535 9.05 -7.15 32.43
CA ASP A 535 8.22 -6.58 31.37
C ASP A 535 9.00 -5.65 30.42
N GLU A 536 10.10 -5.04 30.86
CA GLU A 536 11.01 -4.28 29.99
C GLU A 536 11.69 -5.21 28.97
N GLU A 537 12.26 -6.33 29.43
CA GLU A 537 12.88 -7.34 28.57
C GLU A 537 11.87 -7.99 27.62
N LYS A 538 10.63 -8.23 28.07
CA LYS A 538 9.53 -8.68 27.19
C LYS A 538 9.24 -7.63 26.11
N GLY A 539 9.20 -6.34 26.48
CA GLY A 539 9.02 -5.23 25.54
C GLY A 539 10.14 -5.14 24.50
N ILE A 540 11.40 -5.28 24.93
CA ILE A 540 12.58 -5.31 24.04
C ILE A 540 12.49 -6.52 23.09
N LYS A 541 12.21 -7.71 23.61
CA LYS A 541 12.05 -8.93 22.80
C LYS A 541 10.95 -8.77 21.75
N ALA A 542 9.83 -8.16 22.12
CA ALA A 542 8.70 -7.92 21.23
C ALA A 542 9.04 -6.93 20.11
N ARG A 543 9.84 -5.89 20.39
CA ARG A 543 10.34 -4.98 19.34
C ARG A 543 11.28 -5.70 18.38
N TYR A 544 12.26 -6.46 18.88
CA TYR A 544 13.14 -7.25 18.03
C TYR A 544 12.42 -8.35 17.23
N ALA A 545 11.32 -8.89 17.76
CA ALA A 545 10.49 -9.86 17.05
C ALA A 545 9.89 -9.30 15.75
N LYS A 546 9.74 -7.97 15.61
CA LYS A 546 9.32 -7.32 14.35
C LYS A 546 10.43 -7.29 13.30
N VAL A 547 11.69 -7.46 13.69
CA VAL A 547 12.86 -7.46 12.80
C VAL A 547 13.26 -8.89 12.39
N LEU A 548 13.01 -9.88 13.26
CA LEU A 548 13.36 -11.29 13.08
C LEU A 548 12.57 -11.97 11.95
N GLY A 549 13.22 -12.92 11.29
CA GLY A 549 12.63 -13.71 10.22
C GLY A 549 12.23 -12.89 8.99
N SER A 550 11.25 -13.37 8.23
CA SER A 550 10.73 -12.71 7.03
C SER A 550 9.83 -11.53 7.42
N ALA A 551 10.45 -10.44 7.88
CA ALA A 551 9.73 -9.22 8.32
C ALA A 551 9.31 -8.32 7.15
N VAL A 552 10.10 -8.30 6.06
CA VAL A 552 9.90 -7.37 4.94
C VAL A 552 8.83 -7.85 3.96
N ASN A 553 8.97 -9.08 3.44
CA ASN A 553 8.10 -9.59 2.38
C ASN A 553 6.61 -9.55 2.74
N PRO A 554 6.17 -9.89 3.97
CA PRO A 554 4.75 -9.85 4.30
C PRO A 554 4.16 -8.42 4.41
N VAL A 555 5.01 -7.38 4.50
CA VAL A 555 4.59 -5.98 4.49
C VAL A 555 4.46 -5.47 3.05
N LEU A 556 5.38 -5.87 2.17
CA LEU A 556 5.42 -5.36 0.79
C LEU A 556 4.56 -6.16 -0.21
N ARG A 557 4.27 -7.44 0.06
CA ARG A 557 3.47 -8.31 -0.83
C ARG A 557 1.97 -8.05 -0.67
N GLU A 558 1.54 -6.83 -1.00
CA GLU A 558 0.13 -6.40 -1.07
C GLU A 558 -0.48 -6.67 -2.46
N GLY A 559 -0.11 -7.79 -3.07
CA GLY A 559 -0.49 -8.19 -4.43
C GLY A 559 -0.18 -9.66 -4.69
N ASN A 560 -0.76 -10.22 -5.76
CA ASN A 560 -0.49 -11.59 -6.18
C ASN A 560 0.77 -11.70 -7.04
N SER A 561 1.25 -12.91 -7.28
CA SER A 561 2.51 -13.17 -7.98
C SER A 561 2.29 -13.40 -9.48
N ASP A 562 3.00 -12.67 -10.34
CA ASP A 562 3.28 -13.02 -11.74
C ASP A 562 4.77 -13.39 -11.84
N ARG A 563 5.07 -14.70 -11.86
CA ARG A 563 6.44 -15.22 -11.95
C ARG A 563 6.65 -15.97 -13.26
N ARG A 564 7.64 -15.54 -14.04
CA ARG A 564 7.89 -16.08 -15.39
C ARG A 564 9.32 -15.82 -15.85
N ALA A 565 9.82 -16.65 -16.76
CA ALA A 565 11.10 -16.39 -17.40
C ALA A 565 11.00 -15.12 -18.23
N ALA A 566 12.01 -14.25 -18.17
CA ALA A 566 12.11 -13.16 -19.13
C ALA A 566 12.40 -13.74 -20.52
N VAL A 567 11.83 -13.15 -21.56
CA VAL A 567 12.04 -13.61 -22.95
C VAL A 567 13.53 -13.66 -23.31
N PRO A 568 14.37 -12.65 -23.00
CA PRO A 568 15.81 -12.72 -23.26
C PRO A 568 16.49 -13.92 -22.58
N VAL A 569 16.09 -14.25 -21.34
CA VAL A 569 16.67 -15.37 -20.59
C VAL A 569 16.28 -16.71 -21.21
N LYS A 570 15.01 -16.88 -21.61
CA LYS A 570 14.55 -18.11 -22.26
C LYS A 570 15.23 -18.30 -23.62
N ASN A 571 15.36 -17.25 -24.41
CA ASN A 571 16.05 -17.31 -25.70
C ASN A 571 17.53 -17.69 -25.53
N TYR A 572 18.20 -17.12 -24.52
CA TYR A 572 19.56 -17.51 -24.18
C TYR A 572 19.66 -18.98 -23.79
N ALA A 573 18.76 -19.48 -22.92
CA ALA A 573 18.74 -20.89 -22.51
C ALA A 573 18.52 -21.84 -23.70
N LYS A 574 17.74 -21.44 -24.71
CA LYS A 574 17.55 -22.21 -25.94
C LYS A 574 18.82 -22.29 -26.79
N LYS A 575 19.56 -21.18 -26.92
CA LYS A 575 20.84 -21.11 -27.66
C LYS A 575 21.98 -21.81 -26.90
N HIS A 576 21.93 -21.79 -25.56
CA HIS A 576 22.96 -22.28 -24.66
C HIS A 576 22.36 -23.24 -23.61
N PRO A 577 21.88 -24.43 -24.02
CA PRO A 577 21.21 -25.36 -23.12
C PRO A 577 22.16 -25.80 -21.99
N HIS A 578 21.67 -25.72 -20.76
CA HIS A 578 22.42 -26.13 -19.58
C HIS A 578 22.43 -27.65 -19.42
N LYS A 579 23.34 -28.17 -18.59
CA LYS A 579 23.43 -29.61 -18.34
C LYS A 579 22.19 -30.13 -17.62
N MET A 580 21.67 -31.23 -18.16
CA MET A 580 20.55 -32.00 -17.61
C MET A 580 20.97 -33.48 -17.49
N GLY A 581 20.80 -34.07 -16.31
CA GLY A 581 21.13 -35.46 -16.01
C GLY A 581 20.23 -36.44 -16.76
N LYS A 582 20.81 -37.56 -17.21
CA LYS A 582 20.07 -38.57 -17.97
C LYS A 582 19.13 -39.33 -17.06
N TRP A 583 17.90 -39.55 -17.52
CA TRP A 583 16.92 -40.42 -16.86
C TRP A 583 16.95 -41.83 -17.46
N SER A 584 16.92 -42.83 -16.58
CA SER A 584 16.73 -44.23 -16.93
C SER A 584 15.26 -44.63 -16.76
N PRO A 585 14.65 -45.38 -17.70
CA PRO A 585 13.32 -45.96 -17.49
C PRO A 585 13.29 -46.95 -16.32
N ASP A 586 14.44 -47.54 -15.98
CA ASP A 586 14.60 -48.47 -14.84
C ASP A 586 14.91 -47.76 -13.52
N SER A 587 14.88 -46.42 -13.49
CA SER A 587 15.16 -45.67 -12.26
C SER A 587 14.18 -46.06 -11.16
N LYS A 588 14.72 -46.34 -9.97
CA LYS A 588 13.96 -46.66 -8.76
C LYS A 588 13.52 -45.42 -8.00
N THR A 589 13.90 -44.22 -8.44
CA THR A 589 13.55 -42.97 -7.78
C THR A 589 12.05 -42.74 -7.80
N HIS A 590 11.46 -42.37 -6.67
CA HIS A 590 10.03 -42.10 -6.57
C HIS A 590 9.73 -41.20 -5.38
N VAL A 591 8.60 -40.48 -5.44
CA VAL A 591 8.05 -39.80 -4.28
C VAL A 591 7.36 -40.81 -3.36
N SER A 592 7.41 -40.58 -2.06
CA SER A 592 6.60 -41.31 -1.08
C SER A 592 5.91 -40.31 -0.16
N HIS A 593 4.60 -40.42 -0.05
CA HIS A 593 3.76 -39.58 0.80
C HIS A 593 2.75 -40.44 1.56
N MET A 594 2.08 -39.87 2.57
CA MET A 594 1.08 -40.54 3.37
C MET A 594 -0.21 -40.80 2.58
N THR A 595 -0.98 -41.80 3.01
CA THR A 595 -2.29 -42.17 2.44
C THR A 595 -3.46 -41.91 3.38
N GLU A 596 -3.19 -41.63 4.66
CA GLU A 596 -4.16 -41.23 5.69
C GLU A 596 -3.46 -40.42 6.79
N GLY A 597 -4.25 -39.67 7.56
CA GLY A 597 -3.75 -38.96 8.75
C GLY A 597 -2.80 -37.78 8.47
N ASP A 598 -2.76 -37.25 7.25
CA ASP A 598 -2.04 -36.03 6.89
C ASP A 598 -2.97 -34.81 6.81
N PHE A 599 -2.43 -33.62 6.49
CA PHE A 599 -3.24 -32.40 6.44
C PHE A 599 -4.31 -32.50 5.36
N TYR A 600 -3.97 -33.09 4.21
CA TYR A 600 -4.92 -33.36 3.13
C TYR A 600 -6.14 -34.17 3.62
N ALA A 601 -5.93 -35.30 4.30
CA ALA A 601 -7.03 -36.20 4.68
C ALA A 601 -7.96 -35.61 5.75
N SER A 602 -7.46 -34.66 6.55
CA SER A 602 -8.20 -34.09 7.67
C SER A 602 -8.79 -32.70 7.37
N GLU A 603 -8.53 -32.14 6.18
CA GLU A 603 -8.89 -30.78 5.84
C GLU A 603 -10.41 -30.54 5.87
N LYS A 604 -10.81 -29.48 6.56
CA LYS A 604 -12.16 -28.92 6.52
C LYS A 604 -12.05 -27.43 6.22
N SER A 605 -12.99 -26.88 5.47
CA SER A 605 -12.97 -25.48 5.08
C SER A 605 -14.36 -24.84 5.19
N TYR A 606 -14.38 -23.54 5.49
CA TYR A 606 -15.56 -22.74 5.69
C TYR A 606 -15.38 -21.37 5.00
N VAL A 607 -16.45 -20.86 4.38
CA VAL A 607 -16.48 -19.53 3.77
C VAL A 607 -17.32 -18.62 4.65
N THR A 608 -16.69 -17.57 5.15
CA THR A 608 -17.30 -16.60 6.05
C THR A 608 -18.38 -15.80 5.33
N THR A 609 -19.57 -15.64 5.92
CA THR A 609 -20.65 -14.82 5.34
C THR A 609 -20.52 -13.35 5.71
N ASP A 610 -20.32 -13.07 7.00
CA ASP A 610 -20.30 -11.73 7.58
C ASP A 610 -18.99 -11.47 8.34
N ALA A 611 -18.64 -10.20 8.53
CA ALA A 611 -17.45 -9.86 9.30
C ALA A 611 -17.59 -10.37 10.74
N THR A 612 -16.65 -11.19 11.20
CA THR A 612 -16.69 -11.78 12.54
C THR A 612 -15.30 -11.97 13.14
N GLU A 613 -15.23 -12.43 14.38
CA GLU A 613 -14.01 -12.81 15.08
C GLU A 613 -14.12 -14.24 15.58
N VAL A 614 -13.12 -15.08 15.30
CA VAL A 614 -13.08 -16.46 15.77
C VAL A 614 -11.97 -16.65 16.80
N ARG A 615 -12.21 -17.55 17.76
CA ARG A 615 -11.19 -18.07 18.68
C ARG A 615 -10.92 -19.55 18.38
N ILE A 616 -9.71 -20.00 18.69
CA ILE A 616 -9.29 -21.39 18.55
C ILE A 616 -9.10 -21.95 19.96
N GLU A 617 -9.82 -23.02 20.28
CA GLU A 617 -9.78 -23.66 21.61
C GLU A 617 -9.65 -25.18 21.52
N LEU A 618 -8.90 -25.76 22.46
CA LEU A 618 -8.82 -27.21 22.68
C LEU A 618 -9.71 -27.58 23.87
N ALA A 619 -10.77 -28.34 23.60
CA ALA A 619 -11.54 -29.04 24.63
C ALA A 619 -10.91 -30.41 24.88
N ALA A 620 -10.11 -30.52 25.94
CA ALA A 620 -9.39 -31.74 26.28
C ALA A 620 -10.34 -32.79 26.89
N ASN A 621 -9.98 -34.06 26.75
CA ASN A 621 -10.77 -35.19 27.27
C ASN A 621 -10.88 -35.21 28.81
N ASP A 622 -10.02 -34.47 29.51
CA ASP A 622 -10.06 -34.29 30.97
C ASP A 622 -11.07 -33.22 31.42
N GLY A 623 -11.85 -32.65 30.48
CA GLY A 623 -12.83 -31.60 30.72
C GLY A 623 -12.26 -30.18 30.73
N THR A 624 -10.94 -30.01 30.61
CA THR A 624 -10.33 -28.67 30.53
C THR A 624 -10.49 -28.06 29.14
N THR A 625 -10.76 -26.76 29.06
CA THR A 625 -10.76 -26.02 27.79
C THR A 625 -9.62 -25.01 27.80
N THR A 626 -8.73 -25.10 26.82
CA THR A 626 -7.58 -24.19 26.67
C THR A 626 -7.76 -23.35 25.40
N VAL A 627 -7.78 -22.03 25.53
CA VAL A 627 -7.78 -21.13 24.38
C VAL A 627 -6.36 -21.08 23.80
N LEU A 628 -6.19 -21.61 22.59
CA LEU A 628 -4.92 -21.63 21.87
C LEU A 628 -4.67 -20.30 21.15
N LYS A 629 -5.73 -19.69 20.63
CA LYS A 629 -5.70 -18.35 20.05
C LYS A 629 -6.98 -17.60 20.39
N PRO A 630 -6.90 -16.47 21.13
CA PRO A 630 -8.10 -15.79 21.61
C PRO A 630 -8.87 -15.05 20.51
N LYS A 631 -8.20 -14.64 19.44
CA LYS A 631 -8.80 -13.80 18.39
C LYS A 631 -8.14 -13.97 17.04
N THR A 632 -8.97 -14.12 16.01
CA THR A 632 -8.64 -14.04 14.58
C THR A 632 -9.81 -13.36 13.87
N THR A 633 -9.58 -12.21 13.26
CA THR A 633 -10.63 -11.47 12.53
C THR A 633 -10.84 -12.07 11.15
N LEU A 634 -12.10 -12.30 10.78
CA LEU A 634 -12.52 -12.80 9.47
C LEU A 634 -13.36 -11.75 8.76
N LEU A 635 -13.12 -11.58 7.46
CA LEU A 635 -13.89 -10.68 6.59
C LEU A 635 -14.98 -11.45 5.83
N PRO A 636 -16.04 -10.77 5.35
CA PRO A 636 -17.03 -11.38 4.48
C PRO A 636 -16.38 -12.03 3.25
N GLY A 637 -16.79 -13.26 2.94
CA GLY A 637 -16.26 -14.04 1.83
C GLY A 637 -14.88 -14.64 2.07
N GLU A 638 -14.23 -14.43 3.22
CA GLU A 638 -12.93 -15.05 3.52
C GLU A 638 -13.07 -16.57 3.67
N VAL A 639 -12.14 -17.32 3.06
CA VAL A 639 -12.03 -18.77 3.21
C VAL A 639 -11.10 -19.06 4.38
N ILE A 640 -11.57 -19.87 5.32
CA ILE A 640 -10.74 -20.47 6.36
C ILE A 640 -10.73 -21.98 6.17
N ASP A 641 -9.62 -22.60 6.51
CA ASP A 641 -9.47 -24.05 6.49
C ASP A 641 -8.65 -24.50 7.68
N ALA A 642 -8.97 -25.69 8.18
CA ALA A 642 -8.28 -26.30 9.31
C ALA A 642 -8.03 -27.78 9.03
N SER A 643 -6.85 -28.24 9.43
CA SER A 643 -6.35 -29.60 9.21
C SER A 643 -5.37 -30.00 10.32
N TYR A 644 -5.11 -31.30 10.45
CA TYR A 644 -4.07 -31.83 11.33
C TYR A 644 -3.26 -32.96 10.69
N MET A 645 -2.00 -33.06 11.09
CA MET A 645 -1.11 -34.17 10.82
C MET A 645 -1.08 -35.08 12.05
N SER A 646 -1.50 -36.33 11.89
CA SER A 646 -1.44 -37.33 12.95
C SER A 646 0.00 -37.78 13.19
N LYS A 647 0.49 -37.59 14.41
CA LYS A 647 1.82 -38.06 14.82
C LYS A 647 1.97 -39.57 14.66
N MET A 648 0.91 -40.32 14.99
CA MET A 648 0.92 -41.78 14.91
C MET A 648 1.06 -42.26 13.46
N CYS A 649 0.23 -41.75 12.56
CA CYS A 649 0.28 -42.09 11.14
C CYS A 649 1.60 -41.64 10.51
N LEU A 650 2.10 -40.45 10.84
CA LEU A 650 3.38 -39.92 10.35
C LEU A 650 4.56 -40.82 10.72
N ARG A 651 4.68 -41.20 12.01
CA ARG A 651 5.76 -42.09 12.47
C ARG A 651 5.67 -43.47 11.83
N SER A 652 4.45 -44.00 11.69
CA SER A 652 4.22 -45.30 11.03
C SER A 652 4.62 -45.25 9.56
N PHE A 653 4.28 -44.16 8.86
CA PHE A 653 4.72 -43.91 7.49
C PHE A 653 6.24 -43.86 7.37
N TYR A 654 6.92 -43.07 8.20
CA TYR A 654 8.38 -42.97 8.16
C TYR A 654 9.07 -44.30 8.40
N LYS A 655 8.63 -45.06 9.42
CA LYS A 655 9.15 -46.40 9.69
C LYS A 655 9.04 -47.30 8.45
N ALA A 656 7.86 -47.35 7.82
CA ALA A 656 7.65 -48.13 6.61
C ALA A 656 8.53 -47.65 5.44
N GLN A 657 8.74 -46.34 5.29
CA GLN A 657 9.58 -45.79 4.22
C GLN A 657 11.08 -46.06 4.44
N ILE A 658 11.54 -46.05 5.68
CA ILE A 658 12.92 -46.44 6.06
C ILE A 658 13.15 -47.91 5.69
N GLU A 659 12.22 -48.79 6.04
CA GLU A 659 12.31 -50.22 5.73
C GLU A 659 12.25 -50.49 4.21
N ASP A 660 11.35 -49.81 3.48
CA ASP A 660 11.22 -49.96 2.03
C ASP A 660 12.43 -49.42 1.26
N ALA A 661 13.00 -48.28 1.67
CA ALA A 661 14.21 -47.73 1.06
C ALA A 661 15.40 -48.71 1.18
N LYS A 662 15.56 -49.35 2.34
CA LYS A 662 16.58 -50.38 2.55
C LYS A 662 16.33 -51.60 1.67
N LYS A 663 15.08 -52.07 1.59
CA LYS A 663 14.70 -53.23 0.77
C LYS A 663 14.95 -53.00 -0.72
N LYS A 664 14.70 -51.78 -1.21
CA LYS A 664 14.86 -51.42 -2.63
C LYS A 664 16.29 -51.01 -3.01
N ASP A 665 17.16 -50.84 -2.02
CA ASP A 665 18.52 -50.31 -2.16
C ASP A 665 18.53 -48.93 -2.85
N VAL A 666 17.79 -47.99 -2.27
CA VAL A 666 17.77 -46.58 -2.68
C VAL A 666 18.10 -45.68 -1.51
N LEU A 667 18.62 -44.47 -1.79
CA LEU A 667 18.83 -43.46 -0.76
C LEU A 667 17.49 -43.07 -0.14
N LEU A 668 17.48 -42.88 1.18
CA LEU A 668 16.36 -42.23 1.87
C LEU A 668 16.60 -40.73 1.92
N SER A 669 15.59 -39.95 1.53
CA SER A 669 15.62 -38.48 1.57
C SER A 669 14.29 -37.93 2.05
N LEU A 670 14.33 -36.86 2.84
CA LEU A 670 13.20 -36.13 3.38
C LEU A 670 13.23 -34.70 2.83
N HIS A 671 12.12 -34.28 2.23
CA HIS A 671 11.98 -32.98 1.60
C HIS A 671 10.84 -32.20 2.28
N LEU A 672 11.21 -31.19 3.06
CA LEU A 672 10.29 -30.33 3.82
C LEU A 672 10.63 -28.85 3.60
N LYS A 673 9.92 -27.93 4.24
CA LYS A 673 10.14 -26.48 4.14
C LYS A 673 10.28 -25.83 5.52
N ALA A 674 11.17 -26.39 6.35
CA ALA A 674 11.32 -26.06 7.77
C ALA A 674 11.63 -24.58 8.10
N THR A 675 12.26 -23.85 7.17
CA THR A 675 12.55 -22.41 7.36
C THR A 675 11.30 -21.54 7.26
N MET A 676 10.40 -21.85 6.33
CA MET A 676 9.16 -21.11 6.11
C MET A 676 8.07 -21.64 7.04
N MET A 677 7.83 -22.96 7.05
CA MET A 677 6.87 -23.64 7.92
C MET A 677 7.43 -23.84 9.34
N LYS A 678 7.79 -22.74 9.99
CA LYS A 678 8.59 -22.68 11.22
C LYS A 678 8.05 -23.43 12.45
N ILE A 679 6.78 -23.87 12.43
CA ILE A 679 6.17 -24.65 13.51
C ILE A 679 5.96 -26.11 13.09
N SER A 680 5.26 -26.37 11.98
CA SER A 680 4.93 -27.73 11.57
C SER A 680 6.16 -28.54 11.18
N ASP A 681 6.92 -28.03 10.22
CA ASP A 681 7.92 -28.83 9.51
C ASP A 681 9.12 -29.24 10.38
N PRO A 682 9.61 -28.41 11.34
CA PRO A 682 10.58 -28.87 12.33
C PRO A 682 10.10 -30.07 13.15
N VAL A 683 8.81 -30.15 13.49
CA VAL A 683 8.24 -31.31 14.22
C VAL A 683 8.14 -32.53 13.31
N LEU A 684 7.69 -32.34 12.06
CA LEU A 684 7.66 -33.42 11.07
C LEU A 684 9.07 -33.98 10.78
N PHE A 685 10.08 -33.11 10.76
CA PHE A 685 11.49 -33.46 10.61
C PHE A 685 11.99 -34.24 11.83
N GLY A 686 11.72 -33.74 13.03
CA GLY A 686 12.11 -34.39 14.28
C GLY A 686 11.54 -35.80 14.41
N HIS A 687 10.32 -36.04 13.94
CA HIS A 687 9.76 -37.39 13.88
C HIS A 687 10.51 -38.34 12.95
N MET A 688 11.03 -37.87 11.81
CA MET A 688 11.90 -38.70 10.96
C MET A 688 13.23 -39.02 11.65
N VAL A 689 13.84 -38.04 12.32
CA VAL A 689 15.07 -38.25 13.11
C VAL A 689 14.84 -39.31 14.20
N LEU A 690 13.73 -39.21 14.92
CA LEU A 690 13.36 -40.17 15.96
C LEU A 690 13.12 -41.59 15.42
N GLU A 691 12.51 -41.74 14.24
CA GLU A 691 12.29 -43.06 13.63
C GLU A 691 13.56 -43.66 13.03
N TYR A 692 14.42 -42.84 12.40
CA TYR A 692 15.66 -43.33 11.80
C TYR A 692 16.67 -43.79 12.85
N PHE A 693 16.77 -43.05 13.97
CA PHE A 693 17.68 -43.34 15.09
C PHE A 693 16.95 -43.92 16.32
N ASP A 694 15.85 -44.65 16.10
CA ASP A 694 14.99 -45.18 17.16
C ASP A 694 15.76 -45.96 18.24
N GLU A 695 16.67 -46.84 17.85
CA GLU A 695 17.52 -47.64 18.75
C GLU A 695 18.38 -46.75 19.67
N VAL A 696 18.92 -45.64 19.15
CA VAL A 696 19.74 -44.69 19.93
C VAL A 696 18.87 -43.96 20.96
N PHE A 697 17.69 -43.48 20.56
CA PHE A 697 16.76 -42.80 21.47
C PHE A 697 16.17 -43.75 22.52
N GLN A 698 15.92 -45.01 22.19
CA GLN A 698 15.44 -46.01 23.15
C GLN A 698 16.51 -46.33 24.20
N LYS A 699 17.78 -46.47 23.79
CA LYS A 699 18.89 -46.82 24.69
C LYS A 699 19.40 -45.64 25.52
N HIS A 700 19.46 -44.45 24.94
CA HIS A 700 20.12 -43.27 25.52
C HIS A 700 19.19 -42.08 25.82
N GLY A 701 17.88 -42.26 25.68
CA GLY A 701 16.87 -41.21 25.85
C GLY A 701 17.06 -40.33 27.10
N PRO A 702 17.19 -40.89 28.31
CA PRO A 702 17.39 -40.09 29.53
C PRO A 702 18.65 -39.21 29.48
N THR A 703 19.72 -39.68 28.85
CA THR A 703 20.96 -38.90 28.68
C THR A 703 20.76 -37.78 27.67
N LEU A 704 20.10 -38.06 26.55
CA LEU A 704 19.81 -37.07 25.52
C LEU A 704 18.85 -35.97 26.01
N GLU A 705 17.84 -36.34 26.80
CA GLU A 705 16.94 -35.39 27.47
C GLU A 705 17.69 -34.49 28.46
N ARG A 706 18.59 -35.06 29.28
CA ARG A 706 19.42 -34.29 30.22
C ARG A 706 20.32 -33.28 29.51
N LEU A 707 20.79 -33.60 28.30
CA LEU A 707 21.60 -32.69 27.49
C LEU A 707 20.77 -31.61 26.77
N GLY A 708 19.45 -31.70 26.83
CA GLY A 708 18.54 -30.84 26.08
C GLY A 708 18.67 -31.03 24.56
N ALA A 709 18.97 -32.25 24.11
CA ALA A 709 19.05 -32.58 22.69
C ALA A 709 17.64 -32.55 22.07
N ASN A 710 17.48 -31.83 20.96
CA ASN A 710 16.19 -31.60 20.33
C ASN A 710 16.15 -32.15 18.90
N PRO A 711 15.41 -33.25 18.63
CA PRO A 711 15.32 -33.82 17.28
C PRO A 711 14.69 -32.86 16.26
N ASN A 712 13.89 -31.88 16.68
CA ASN A 712 13.31 -30.88 15.77
C ASN A 712 14.37 -29.92 15.21
N ASN A 713 15.54 -29.80 15.87
CA ASN A 713 16.69 -29.05 15.36
C ASN A 713 17.60 -29.91 14.46
N GLY A 714 17.23 -31.18 14.27
CA GLY A 714 17.93 -32.15 13.43
C GLY A 714 19.06 -32.89 14.13
N TRP A 715 19.55 -33.94 13.47
CA TRP A 715 20.56 -34.87 13.99
C TRP A 715 21.87 -34.18 14.39
N GLY A 716 22.23 -33.08 13.73
CA GLY A 716 23.40 -32.28 14.07
C GLY A 716 23.33 -31.70 15.49
N ASP A 717 22.14 -31.33 15.97
CA ASP A 717 21.96 -30.88 17.35
C ASP A 717 22.31 -32.00 18.34
N ILE A 718 21.79 -33.21 18.12
CA ILE A 718 22.10 -34.39 18.95
C ILE A 718 23.60 -34.67 18.98
N VAL A 719 24.25 -34.73 17.81
CA VAL A 719 25.69 -34.96 17.73
C VAL A 719 26.48 -33.89 18.48
N SER A 720 26.09 -32.62 18.35
CA SER A 720 26.75 -31.51 19.05
C SER A 720 26.62 -31.61 20.57
N LYS A 721 25.46 -32.07 21.08
CA LYS A 721 25.23 -32.28 22.51
C LYS A 721 26.00 -33.49 23.03
N VAL A 722 25.99 -34.60 22.30
CA VAL A 722 26.72 -35.82 22.65
C VAL A 722 28.23 -35.55 22.72
N ALA A 723 28.77 -34.68 21.86
CA ALA A 723 30.18 -34.30 21.89
C ALA A 723 30.64 -33.66 23.20
N THR A 724 29.71 -33.14 24.02
CA THR A 724 30.00 -32.56 25.34
C THR A 724 30.13 -33.58 26.48
N LEU A 725 29.81 -34.86 26.23
CA LEU A 725 29.87 -35.92 27.22
C LEU A 725 31.31 -36.41 27.48
N PRO A 726 31.57 -37.00 28.67
CA PRO A 726 32.80 -37.72 28.95
C PRO A 726 33.01 -38.93 28.03
N GLU A 727 34.28 -39.27 27.74
CA GLU A 727 34.68 -40.28 26.75
C GLU A 727 33.91 -41.62 26.83
N PRO A 728 33.71 -42.25 28.01
CA PRO A 728 33.07 -43.56 28.06
C PRO A 728 31.60 -43.53 27.63
N GLU A 729 30.87 -42.47 28.01
CA GLU A 729 29.47 -42.27 27.61
C GLU A 729 29.39 -41.82 26.14
N ARG A 730 30.27 -40.91 25.71
CA ARG A 730 30.32 -40.41 24.33
C ARG A 730 30.60 -41.55 23.34
N SER A 731 31.66 -42.33 23.55
CA SER A 731 32.05 -43.41 22.65
C SER A 731 30.98 -44.51 22.57
N ALA A 732 30.25 -44.78 23.66
CA ALA A 732 29.15 -45.74 23.65
C ALA A 732 28.00 -45.26 22.76
N ILE A 733 27.60 -43.99 22.87
CA ILE A 733 26.56 -43.40 22.03
C ILE A 733 27.01 -43.34 20.57
N GLU A 734 28.24 -42.89 20.30
CA GLU A 734 28.81 -42.85 18.95
C GLU A 734 28.89 -44.22 18.28
N ALA A 735 29.22 -45.28 19.03
CA ALA A 735 29.21 -46.64 18.51
C ALA A 735 27.82 -47.11 18.10
N ASP A 736 26.79 -46.82 18.91
CA ASP A 736 25.40 -47.15 18.59
C ASP A 736 24.90 -46.34 17.37
N ILE A 737 25.31 -45.09 17.24
CA ILE A 737 25.03 -44.26 16.05
C ILE A 737 25.61 -44.90 14.78
N GLN A 738 26.88 -45.33 14.84
CA GLN A 738 27.52 -46.01 13.72
C GLN A 738 26.86 -47.37 13.41
N ALA A 739 26.31 -48.06 14.42
CA ALA A 739 25.53 -49.27 14.22
C ALA A 739 24.24 -48.98 13.45
N VAL A 740 23.52 -47.90 13.78
CA VAL A 740 22.32 -47.45 13.05
C VAL A 740 22.65 -47.16 11.58
N PHE A 741 23.69 -46.39 11.28
CA PHE A 741 24.06 -46.11 9.88
C PHE A 741 24.39 -47.37 9.07
N LYS A 742 24.90 -48.43 9.70
CA LYS A 742 25.15 -49.72 9.05
C LYS A 742 23.88 -50.56 8.89
N SER A 743 22.91 -50.41 9.80
CA SER A 743 21.69 -51.22 9.83
C SER A 743 20.52 -50.58 9.06
N ARG A 744 20.53 -49.26 8.83
CA ARG A 744 19.49 -48.49 8.14
C ARG A 744 19.87 -48.19 6.67
N PRO A 745 18.92 -47.76 5.82
CA PRO A 745 19.28 -47.34 4.45
C PRO A 745 20.21 -46.12 4.49
N GLU A 746 21.05 -45.99 3.47
CA GLU A 746 21.87 -44.78 3.28
C GLU A 746 20.97 -43.53 3.17
N LEU A 747 21.39 -42.44 3.81
CA LEU A 747 20.74 -41.14 3.67
C LEU A 747 21.35 -40.36 2.52
N ALA A 748 20.53 -39.53 1.88
CA ALA A 748 21.05 -38.49 0.99
C ALA A 748 21.96 -37.52 1.77
N MET A 749 23.01 -37.04 1.10
CA MET A 749 24.02 -36.16 1.71
C MET A 749 23.86 -34.71 1.24
N VAL A 750 24.07 -33.79 2.18
CA VAL A 750 24.23 -32.35 1.91
C VAL A 750 25.70 -32.05 1.58
N ASP A 751 26.62 -32.61 2.38
CA ASP A 751 28.07 -32.51 2.20
C ASP A 751 28.67 -33.87 2.62
N SER A 752 29.01 -34.69 1.62
CA SER A 752 29.53 -36.05 1.80
C SER A 752 30.91 -36.06 2.47
N ASP A 753 31.78 -35.10 2.13
CA ASP A 753 33.14 -34.99 2.67
C ASP A 753 33.14 -34.69 4.18
N LYS A 754 32.11 -33.98 4.66
CA LYS A 754 31.92 -33.66 6.08
C LYS A 754 30.94 -34.58 6.81
N GLY A 755 30.38 -35.57 6.12
CA GLY A 755 29.39 -36.47 6.71
C GLY A 755 28.05 -35.80 7.04
N ILE A 756 27.74 -34.64 6.44
CA ILE A 756 26.48 -33.93 6.68
C ILE A 756 25.37 -34.57 5.84
N THR A 757 24.47 -35.27 6.51
CA THR A 757 23.32 -35.97 5.93
C THR A 757 22.10 -35.05 5.81
N ASN A 758 21.11 -35.48 5.03
CA ASN A 758 19.80 -34.84 4.91
C ASN A 758 19.06 -34.67 6.27
N LEU A 759 19.37 -35.50 7.27
CA LEU A 759 18.76 -35.39 8.61
C LEU A 759 19.57 -34.50 9.57
N HIS A 760 20.69 -33.88 9.15
CA HIS A 760 21.53 -33.07 10.04
C HIS A 760 20.87 -31.77 10.50
N VAL A 761 20.39 -30.95 9.55
CA VAL A 761 19.74 -29.66 9.85
C VAL A 761 18.46 -29.54 9.02
N PRO A 762 17.30 -29.20 9.62
CA PRO A 762 16.01 -29.14 8.93
C PRO A 762 15.96 -28.17 7.74
N SER A 763 16.83 -27.16 7.72
CA SER A 763 16.88 -26.12 6.70
C SER A 763 17.80 -26.44 5.52
N ASP A 764 18.56 -27.53 5.54
CA ASP A 764 19.56 -27.80 4.51
C ASP A 764 18.94 -28.31 3.20
N ILE A 765 17.92 -29.18 3.30
CA ILE A 765 17.19 -29.74 2.15
C ILE A 765 15.77 -29.17 2.15
N ILE A 766 15.57 -28.13 1.34
CA ILE A 766 14.28 -27.43 1.20
C ILE A 766 13.58 -27.95 -0.06
N ILE A 767 12.35 -28.42 0.09
CA ILE A 767 11.60 -29.18 -0.93
C ILE A 767 11.52 -28.50 -2.31
N ASP A 768 11.26 -27.21 -2.35
CA ASP A 768 11.13 -26.41 -3.57
C ASP A 768 12.41 -26.34 -4.39
N ALA A 769 13.59 -26.29 -3.76
CA ALA A 769 14.88 -26.29 -4.45
C ALA A 769 15.45 -27.71 -4.64
N SER A 770 15.27 -28.58 -3.66
CA SER A 770 15.87 -29.92 -3.63
C SER A 770 15.19 -30.91 -4.58
N MET A 771 13.85 -30.86 -4.72
CA MET A 771 13.15 -31.73 -5.65
C MET A 771 13.52 -31.44 -7.11
N PRO A 772 13.52 -30.17 -7.59
CA PRO A 772 13.96 -29.88 -8.95
C PRO A 772 15.44 -30.18 -9.19
N ALA A 773 16.30 -29.95 -8.19
CA ALA A 773 17.72 -30.31 -8.29
C ALA A 773 17.91 -31.82 -8.49
N MET A 774 17.21 -32.64 -7.71
CA MET A 774 17.22 -34.10 -7.84
C MET A 774 16.65 -34.55 -9.19
N ILE A 775 15.53 -33.96 -9.64
CA ILE A 775 14.93 -34.27 -10.96
C ILE A 775 15.88 -33.90 -12.11
N ARG A 776 16.54 -32.74 -12.01
CA ARG A 776 17.52 -32.28 -12.98
C ARG A 776 18.73 -33.22 -13.05
N GLU A 777 19.20 -33.76 -11.94
CA GLU A 777 20.32 -34.71 -11.87
C GLU A 777 19.93 -36.16 -12.21
N GLY A 778 18.85 -36.36 -12.98
CA GLY A 778 18.42 -37.69 -13.42
C GLY A 778 17.68 -38.49 -12.35
N GLY A 779 17.11 -37.81 -11.36
CA GLY A 779 16.40 -38.44 -10.24
C GLY A 779 17.34 -38.93 -9.14
N GLN A 780 18.54 -38.37 -9.01
CA GLN A 780 19.56 -38.89 -8.10
C GLN A 780 20.02 -37.87 -7.07
N MET A 781 20.48 -38.36 -5.92
CA MET A 781 21.11 -37.56 -4.86
C MET A 781 22.46 -38.16 -4.46
N TRP A 782 23.25 -37.39 -3.69
CA TRP A 782 24.60 -37.77 -3.29
C TRP A 782 24.59 -38.79 -2.15
N THR A 783 25.37 -39.87 -2.33
CA THR A 783 25.69 -40.88 -1.31
C THR A 783 26.81 -40.40 -0.38
N PRO A 784 27.01 -41.06 0.78
CA PRO A 784 28.18 -40.83 1.63
C PRO A 784 29.53 -41.00 0.88
N GLY A 785 29.57 -41.86 -0.14
CA GLY A 785 30.74 -42.07 -1.00
C GLY A 785 30.92 -41.05 -2.13
N ASN A 786 30.22 -39.92 -2.09
CA ASN A 786 30.27 -38.85 -3.09
C ASN A 786 29.93 -39.31 -4.53
N LYS A 787 28.94 -40.20 -4.65
CA LYS A 787 28.37 -40.68 -5.93
C LYS A 787 26.88 -40.42 -5.98
N LEU A 788 26.33 -40.20 -7.17
CA LEU A 788 24.88 -40.10 -7.39
C LEU A 788 24.23 -41.50 -7.34
N LYS A 789 23.07 -41.59 -6.67
CA LYS A 789 22.26 -42.81 -6.55
C LYS A 789 20.77 -42.45 -6.52
N ASP A 790 19.95 -43.35 -7.06
CA ASP A 790 18.49 -43.25 -7.00
C ASP A 790 18.00 -43.11 -5.55
N CYS A 791 16.93 -42.35 -5.35
CA CYS A 791 16.44 -41.99 -4.03
C CYS A 791 14.92 -42.13 -3.89
N LYS A 792 14.48 -42.51 -2.70
CA LYS A 792 13.11 -42.34 -2.23
C LYS A 792 12.98 -40.94 -1.63
N ALA A 793 12.21 -40.08 -2.28
CA ALA A 793 11.92 -38.73 -1.83
C ALA A 793 10.66 -38.72 -0.95
N CYS A 794 10.83 -38.73 0.38
CA CYS A 794 9.75 -38.64 1.33
C CYS A 794 9.23 -37.19 1.42
N ILE A 795 7.96 -37.01 1.06
CA ILE A 795 7.19 -35.78 1.22
C ILE A 795 5.91 -36.20 1.96
N PRO A 796 5.84 -36.09 3.30
CA PRO A 796 4.80 -36.76 4.08
C PRO A 796 3.38 -36.35 3.69
N ASP A 797 3.14 -35.05 3.53
CA ASP A 797 1.80 -34.53 3.21
C ASP A 797 1.52 -34.61 1.70
N ARG A 798 0.34 -35.13 1.34
CA ARG A 798 0.02 -35.40 -0.06
C ARG A 798 -0.51 -34.19 -0.84
N CYS A 799 -0.79 -33.04 -0.22
CA CYS A 799 -1.36 -31.87 -0.91
C CYS A 799 -0.58 -31.47 -2.17
N TYR A 800 0.74 -31.64 -2.15
CA TYR A 800 1.63 -31.20 -3.23
C TYR A 800 2.59 -32.28 -3.74
N ALA A 801 2.73 -33.39 -3.02
CA ALA A 801 3.71 -34.44 -3.34
C ALA A 801 3.52 -35.03 -4.75
N SER A 802 2.27 -35.18 -5.18
CA SER A 802 1.90 -35.78 -6.46
C SER A 802 2.38 -34.98 -7.68
N VAL A 803 2.62 -33.67 -7.55
CA VAL A 803 3.17 -32.84 -8.64
C VAL A 803 4.57 -33.30 -9.03
N PHE A 804 5.43 -33.56 -8.04
CA PHE A 804 6.79 -34.03 -8.30
C PHE A 804 6.80 -35.47 -8.83
N ASP A 805 5.89 -36.32 -8.34
CA ASP A 805 5.75 -37.70 -8.80
C ASP A 805 5.42 -37.74 -10.31
N VAL A 806 4.51 -36.88 -10.77
CA VAL A 806 4.17 -36.75 -12.19
C VAL A 806 5.39 -36.40 -13.04
N VAL A 807 6.24 -35.47 -12.59
CA VAL A 807 7.45 -35.08 -13.33
C VAL A 807 8.49 -36.21 -13.36
N ILE A 808 8.65 -36.93 -12.25
CA ILE A 808 9.56 -38.08 -12.16
C ILE A 808 9.12 -39.20 -13.11
N GLU A 809 7.84 -39.59 -13.07
CA GLU A 809 7.30 -40.64 -13.94
C GLU A 809 7.34 -40.24 -15.41
N ASP A 810 7.07 -38.98 -15.74
CA ASP A 810 7.24 -38.45 -17.08
C ASP A 810 8.71 -38.52 -17.54
N CYS A 811 9.68 -38.16 -16.69
CA CYS A 811 11.10 -38.24 -17.03
C CYS A 811 11.60 -39.68 -17.21
N LYS A 812 11.11 -40.65 -16.42
CA LYS A 812 11.40 -42.08 -16.63
C LYS A 812 10.87 -42.56 -17.97
N LYS A 813 9.65 -42.17 -18.33
CA LYS A 813 8.98 -42.61 -19.56
C LYS A 813 9.55 -41.96 -20.81
N ASN A 814 9.79 -40.64 -20.76
CA ASN A 814 10.08 -39.81 -21.94
C ASN A 814 11.53 -39.30 -21.96
N GLY A 815 12.36 -39.69 -20.99
CA GLY A 815 13.69 -39.14 -20.81
C GLY A 815 13.66 -37.72 -20.23
N GLN A 816 14.85 -37.14 -20.08
CA GLN A 816 15.00 -35.79 -19.53
C GLN A 816 14.41 -34.71 -20.44
N PHE A 817 14.05 -33.54 -19.88
CA PHE A 817 13.67 -32.35 -20.67
C PHE A 817 14.84 -31.83 -21.51
N ASP A 818 14.51 -31.18 -22.63
CA ASP A 818 15.46 -30.49 -23.49
C ASP A 818 15.27 -28.96 -23.42
N PRO A 819 16.17 -28.22 -22.74
CA PRO A 819 16.09 -26.77 -22.63
C PRO A 819 16.12 -26.03 -23.99
N ALA A 820 16.66 -26.66 -25.05
CA ALA A 820 16.73 -26.06 -26.37
C ALA A 820 15.35 -25.94 -27.04
N THR A 821 14.43 -26.86 -26.72
CA THR A 821 13.15 -27.01 -27.43
C THR A 821 11.93 -26.87 -26.53
N MET A 822 12.07 -27.07 -25.20
CA MET A 822 10.93 -27.07 -24.30
C MET A 822 10.24 -25.69 -24.19
N GLY A 823 8.92 -25.72 -24.03
CA GLY A 823 8.08 -24.56 -23.72
C GLY A 823 8.36 -24.00 -22.33
N SER A 824 7.53 -23.08 -21.87
CA SER A 824 7.61 -22.48 -20.55
C SER A 824 6.34 -22.69 -19.72
N VAL A 825 6.51 -22.89 -18.42
CA VAL A 825 5.40 -22.98 -17.47
C VAL A 825 5.48 -21.80 -16.48
N PRO A 826 5.03 -20.60 -16.89
CA PRO A 826 4.91 -19.46 -15.98
C PRO A 826 3.87 -19.72 -14.88
N ASN A 827 3.90 -18.89 -13.83
CA ASN A 827 3.01 -19.02 -12.69
C ASN A 827 2.29 -17.71 -12.35
N VAL A 828 0.97 -17.83 -12.12
CA VAL A 828 0.14 -16.81 -11.47
C VAL A 828 -0.24 -17.35 -10.09
N GLY A 829 0.35 -16.79 -9.04
CA GLY A 829 0.28 -17.32 -7.69
C GLY A 829 -0.53 -16.46 -6.73
N LEU A 830 -1.51 -17.07 -6.05
CA LEU A 830 -2.25 -16.43 -4.95
C LEU A 830 -1.33 -16.28 -3.74
N MET A 831 -1.05 -15.05 -3.31
CA MET A 831 -0.16 -14.80 -2.16
C MET A 831 -0.48 -13.55 -1.35
N ALA A 832 -1.30 -12.63 -1.88
CA ALA A 832 -1.55 -11.35 -1.25
C ALA A 832 -2.11 -11.54 0.18
N GLN A 833 -1.67 -10.69 1.10
CA GLN A 833 -2.15 -10.69 2.49
C GLN A 833 -1.92 -12.01 3.25
N LYS A 834 -0.80 -12.70 2.96
CA LYS A 834 -0.39 -13.97 3.59
C LYS A 834 -1.40 -15.10 3.37
N ALA A 835 -1.89 -15.24 2.14
CA ALA A 835 -2.84 -16.28 1.77
C ALA A 835 -2.35 -17.69 2.15
N GLU A 836 -3.30 -18.53 2.59
CA GLU A 836 -3.14 -19.97 2.82
C GLU A 836 -2.08 -20.31 3.90
N GLU A 837 -1.22 -21.30 3.67
CA GLU A 837 -0.25 -21.81 4.66
C GLU A 837 0.72 -20.74 5.17
N TYR A 838 1.07 -19.75 4.34
CA TYR A 838 2.04 -18.71 4.72
C TYR A 838 1.47 -17.75 5.79
N GLY A 839 0.15 -17.75 5.98
CA GLY A 839 -0.54 -17.05 7.06
C GLY A 839 -0.80 -17.90 8.30
N SER A 840 -0.45 -19.19 8.30
CA SER A 840 -0.89 -20.16 9.33
C SER A 840 -0.03 -20.22 10.59
N HIS A 841 1.15 -19.60 10.60
CA HIS A 841 2.14 -19.84 11.66
C HIS A 841 1.65 -19.49 13.08
N ASP A 842 0.88 -18.43 13.21
CA ASP A 842 0.30 -17.96 14.48
C ASP A 842 -1.01 -18.69 14.84
N LYS A 843 -1.34 -19.74 14.08
CA LYS A 843 -2.52 -20.60 14.15
C LYS A 843 -2.14 -22.08 14.00
N THR A 844 -0.86 -22.43 14.19
CA THR A 844 -0.34 -23.79 14.14
C THR A 844 0.08 -24.23 15.54
N PHE A 845 -0.39 -25.39 15.98
CA PHE A 845 -0.19 -25.88 17.35
C PHE A 845 0.21 -27.35 17.36
N VAL A 846 1.21 -27.69 18.19
CA VAL A 846 1.50 -29.07 18.58
C VAL A 846 0.62 -29.42 19.77
N ILE A 847 -0.21 -30.43 19.62
CA ILE A 847 -1.24 -30.76 20.60
C ILE A 847 -0.62 -31.32 21.87
N GLN A 848 -0.95 -30.70 23.01
CA GLN A 848 -0.39 -31.10 24.32
C GLN A 848 -1.24 -32.13 25.06
N LYS A 849 -2.53 -32.22 24.73
CA LYS A 849 -3.48 -33.15 25.35
C LYS A 849 -4.49 -33.65 24.32
N PRO A 850 -4.91 -34.93 24.37
CA PRO A 850 -5.95 -35.42 23.48
C PRO A 850 -7.29 -34.73 23.76
N GLY A 851 -8.05 -34.47 22.70
CA GLY A 851 -9.30 -33.73 22.81
C GLY A 851 -9.87 -33.34 21.45
N THR A 852 -10.71 -32.29 21.45
CA THR A 852 -11.26 -31.69 20.23
C THR A 852 -10.81 -30.24 20.10
N ILE A 853 -10.11 -29.91 19.01
CA ILE A 853 -9.92 -28.50 18.64
C ILE A 853 -11.18 -27.99 17.96
N ARG A 854 -11.58 -26.76 18.31
CA ARG A 854 -12.73 -26.04 17.77
C ARG A 854 -12.32 -24.64 17.35
N VAL A 855 -12.77 -24.23 16.18
CA VAL A 855 -12.78 -22.84 15.73
C VAL A 855 -14.17 -22.30 16.00
N VAL A 856 -14.28 -21.35 16.92
CA VAL A 856 -15.55 -20.88 17.47
C VAL A 856 -15.74 -19.41 17.13
N ASP A 857 -16.90 -19.07 16.57
CA ASP A 857 -17.33 -17.69 16.39
C ASP A 857 -17.49 -17.02 17.78
N SER A 858 -16.83 -15.89 17.98
CA SER A 858 -16.76 -15.25 19.29
C SER A 858 -18.04 -14.51 19.64
N GLY A 859 -18.85 -14.11 18.65
CA GLY A 859 -20.11 -13.40 18.85
C GLY A 859 -21.28 -14.35 19.08
N SER A 860 -21.41 -15.38 18.24
CA SER A 860 -22.52 -16.34 18.31
C SER A 860 -22.23 -17.55 19.21
N GLY A 861 -20.96 -17.88 19.43
CA GLY A 861 -20.55 -19.12 20.10
C GLY A 861 -20.63 -20.37 19.22
N GLU A 862 -20.94 -20.23 17.93
CA GLU A 862 -21.05 -21.33 16.99
C GLU A 862 -19.68 -21.96 16.68
N VAL A 863 -19.62 -23.30 16.61
CA VAL A 863 -18.42 -24.03 16.19
C VAL A 863 -18.41 -24.15 14.68
N LEU A 864 -17.53 -23.42 14.00
CA LEU A 864 -17.42 -23.40 12.54
C LEU A 864 -16.64 -24.60 12.01
N LEU A 865 -15.52 -24.95 12.65
CA LEU A 865 -14.66 -26.08 12.29
C LEU A 865 -14.26 -26.85 13.55
N SER A 866 -14.12 -28.18 13.44
CA SER A 866 -13.67 -29.02 14.55
C SER A 866 -12.93 -30.29 14.12
N HIS A 867 -11.97 -30.70 14.94
CA HIS A 867 -11.16 -31.91 14.76
C HIS A 867 -10.92 -32.60 16.09
N VAL A 868 -11.12 -33.92 16.12
CA VAL A 868 -10.61 -34.76 17.21
C VAL A 868 -9.13 -34.97 16.97
N VAL A 869 -8.31 -34.69 17.99
CA VAL A 869 -6.85 -34.70 17.91
C VAL A 869 -6.24 -35.49 19.06
N ALA A 870 -5.08 -36.09 18.82
CA ALA A 870 -4.29 -36.79 19.82
C ALA A 870 -3.08 -35.95 20.28
N GLU A 871 -2.46 -36.36 21.39
CA GLU A 871 -1.24 -35.72 21.87
C GLU A 871 -0.09 -35.86 20.86
N GLY A 872 0.55 -34.73 20.57
CA GLY A 872 1.66 -34.60 19.64
C GLY A 872 1.25 -34.45 18.17
N ASP A 873 -0.05 -34.51 17.85
CA ASP A 873 -0.52 -34.12 16.51
C ASP A 873 -0.16 -32.66 16.23
N VAL A 874 -0.01 -32.31 14.94
CA VAL A 874 0.21 -30.93 14.50
C VAL A 874 -1.07 -30.43 13.86
N TRP A 875 -1.77 -29.50 14.49
CA TRP A 875 -2.99 -28.89 13.95
C TRP A 875 -2.70 -27.48 13.42
N ARG A 876 -3.34 -27.08 12.33
CA ARG A 876 -3.20 -25.73 11.76
C ARG A 876 -4.51 -25.18 11.22
N MET A 877 -4.62 -23.84 11.19
CA MET A 877 -5.66 -23.11 10.46
C MET A 877 -5.04 -22.08 9.52
N CYS A 878 -5.53 -22.01 8.28
CA CYS A 878 -5.13 -21.05 7.25
C CYS A 878 -6.27 -20.06 6.94
N GLN A 879 -5.93 -18.97 6.25
CA GLN A 879 -6.86 -17.90 5.90
C GLN A 879 -6.57 -17.36 4.50
N THR A 880 -7.62 -17.18 3.70
CA THR A 880 -7.51 -16.63 2.34
C THR A 880 -8.65 -15.66 2.08
N ARG A 881 -8.31 -14.38 1.93
CA ARG A 881 -9.29 -13.30 1.76
C ARG A 881 -9.84 -13.23 0.35
N ASP A 882 -11.08 -12.76 0.23
CA ASP A 882 -11.80 -12.74 -1.04
C ASP A 882 -11.20 -11.78 -2.08
N ILE A 883 -10.76 -10.58 -1.67
CA ILE A 883 -10.14 -9.59 -2.57
C ILE A 883 -8.87 -10.16 -3.25
N PRO A 884 -7.90 -10.76 -2.52
CA PRO A 884 -6.80 -11.52 -3.13
C PRO A 884 -7.22 -12.55 -4.16
N ILE A 885 -8.31 -13.31 -3.92
CA ILE A 885 -8.79 -14.34 -4.85
C ILE A 885 -9.34 -13.70 -6.13
N GLN A 886 -10.13 -12.62 -6.02
CA GLN A 886 -10.64 -11.89 -7.18
C GLN A 886 -9.51 -11.34 -8.05
N ASP A 887 -8.51 -10.71 -7.42
CA ASP A 887 -7.34 -10.18 -8.13
C ASP A 887 -6.51 -11.31 -8.79
N TRP A 888 -6.36 -12.45 -8.12
CA TRP A 888 -5.65 -13.61 -8.66
C TRP A 888 -6.32 -14.17 -9.92
N VAL A 889 -7.66 -14.28 -9.93
CA VAL A 889 -8.44 -14.66 -11.12
C VAL A 889 -8.28 -13.63 -12.24
N LYS A 890 -8.37 -12.34 -11.92
CA LYS A 890 -8.15 -11.25 -12.88
C LYS A 890 -6.75 -11.34 -13.51
N LEU A 891 -5.72 -11.53 -12.69
CA LEU A 891 -4.33 -11.63 -13.15
C LEU A 891 -4.13 -12.83 -14.08
N ALA A 892 -4.76 -13.97 -13.78
CA ALA A 892 -4.73 -15.16 -14.65
C ALA A 892 -5.31 -14.87 -16.04
N VAL A 893 -6.47 -14.19 -16.11
CA VAL A 893 -7.09 -13.80 -17.39
C VAL A 893 -6.22 -12.80 -18.15
N VAL A 894 -5.67 -11.79 -17.46
CA VAL A 894 -4.76 -10.79 -18.06
C VAL A 894 -3.53 -11.47 -18.66
N ARG A 895 -2.91 -12.41 -17.95
CA ARG A 895 -1.73 -13.15 -18.45
C ARG A 895 -2.09 -14.10 -19.58
N GLY A 896 -3.21 -14.81 -19.49
CA GLY A 896 -3.71 -15.66 -20.56
C GLY A 896 -3.90 -14.87 -21.86
N ARG A 897 -4.52 -13.69 -21.77
CA ARG A 897 -4.73 -12.80 -22.93
C ARG A 897 -3.43 -12.23 -23.49
N ALA A 898 -2.52 -11.82 -22.62
CA ALA A 898 -1.25 -11.22 -23.04
C ALA A 898 -0.33 -12.20 -23.76
N THR A 899 -0.46 -13.51 -23.50
CA THR A 899 0.46 -14.55 -24.01
C THR A 899 -0.17 -15.50 -25.01
N GLY A 900 -1.49 -15.69 -24.98
CA GLY A 900 -2.19 -16.75 -25.72
C GLY A 900 -1.90 -18.17 -25.18
N ALA A 901 -1.18 -18.31 -24.06
CA ALA A 901 -0.89 -19.61 -23.46
C ALA A 901 -2.15 -20.20 -22.80
N LYS A 902 -2.21 -21.53 -22.74
CA LYS A 902 -3.27 -22.24 -21.99
C LYS A 902 -3.15 -21.89 -20.51
N VAL A 903 -4.27 -21.53 -19.87
CA VAL A 903 -4.35 -21.17 -18.46
C VAL A 903 -4.96 -22.34 -17.70
N ILE A 904 -4.26 -22.86 -16.69
CA ILE A 904 -4.73 -24.00 -15.92
C ILE A 904 -4.73 -23.61 -14.44
N PHE A 905 -5.90 -23.63 -13.80
CA PHE A 905 -6.05 -23.51 -12.35
C PHE A 905 -5.79 -24.88 -11.70
N TRP A 906 -4.80 -24.96 -10.81
CA TRP A 906 -4.36 -26.20 -10.17
C TRP A 906 -5.08 -26.33 -8.83
N LEU A 907 -6.29 -26.87 -8.85
CA LEU A 907 -7.18 -26.94 -7.71
C LEU A 907 -7.79 -28.34 -7.63
N ASP A 908 -7.67 -28.96 -6.46
CA ASP A 908 -8.18 -30.32 -6.22
C ASP A 908 -9.57 -30.26 -5.56
N GLU A 909 -10.62 -30.68 -6.26
CA GLU A 909 -11.98 -30.70 -5.70
C GLU A 909 -12.14 -31.61 -4.47
N MET A 910 -11.20 -32.53 -4.25
CA MET A 910 -11.16 -33.41 -3.08
C MET A 910 -10.58 -32.74 -1.84
N ARG A 911 -9.93 -31.58 -1.98
CA ARG A 911 -9.52 -30.72 -0.87
C ARG A 911 -10.63 -29.75 -0.53
N ALA A 912 -11.00 -29.67 0.76
CA ALA A 912 -12.10 -28.83 1.20
C ALA A 912 -11.82 -27.33 0.93
N HIS A 913 -10.56 -26.90 1.09
CA HIS A 913 -10.13 -25.54 0.75
C HIS A 913 -10.24 -25.26 -0.74
N ASP A 914 -9.58 -26.06 -1.57
CA ASP A 914 -9.56 -25.87 -3.02
C ASP A 914 -10.96 -25.93 -3.61
N LYS A 915 -11.86 -26.77 -3.08
CA LYS A 915 -13.28 -26.79 -3.47
C LYS A 915 -13.94 -25.42 -3.28
N ASN A 916 -13.71 -24.75 -2.15
CA ASN A 916 -14.23 -23.39 -1.92
C ASN A 916 -13.57 -22.36 -2.85
N ILE A 917 -12.28 -22.52 -3.15
CA ILE A 917 -11.57 -21.68 -4.13
C ILE A 917 -12.12 -21.89 -5.54
N ILE A 918 -12.41 -23.12 -5.96
CA ILE A 918 -13.02 -23.45 -7.26
C ILE A 918 -14.36 -22.72 -7.42
N GLU A 919 -15.21 -22.71 -6.39
CA GLU A 919 -16.48 -22.00 -6.44
C GLU A 919 -16.28 -20.48 -6.58
N LYS A 920 -15.24 -19.91 -5.95
CA LYS A 920 -14.86 -18.50 -6.17
C LYS A 920 -14.32 -18.25 -7.58
N VAL A 921 -13.47 -19.12 -8.11
CA VAL A 921 -12.99 -19.02 -9.50
C VAL A 921 -14.17 -19.04 -10.47
N LYS A 922 -15.10 -19.99 -10.32
CA LYS A 922 -16.33 -20.07 -11.14
C LYS A 922 -17.20 -18.83 -11.02
N LYS A 923 -17.24 -18.18 -9.85
CA LYS A 923 -17.96 -16.93 -9.61
C LYS A 923 -17.29 -15.72 -10.26
N TYR A 924 -15.97 -15.63 -10.23
CA TYR A 924 -15.22 -14.44 -10.66
C TYR A 924 -14.80 -14.48 -12.13
N LEU A 925 -14.51 -15.67 -12.68
CA LEU A 925 -14.08 -15.81 -14.07
C LEU A 925 -15.08 -15.21 -15.09
N PRO A 926 -16.42 -15.34 -14.95
CA PRO A 926 -17.39 -14.71 -15.84
C PRO A 926 -17.43 -13.17 -15.80
N GLN A 927 -16.75 -12.54 -14.84
CA GLN A 927 -16.66 -11.08 -14.71
C GLN A 927 -15.56 -10.48 -15.60
N HIS A 928 -14.84 -11.33 -16.34
CA HIS A 928 -13.79 -10.94 -17.26
C HIS A 928 -14.09 -11.46 -18.67
N ASP A 929 -13.53 -10.79 -19.68
CA ASP A 929 -13.60 -11.28 -21.06
C ASP A 929 -12.66 -12.49 -21.26
N THR A 930 -13.24 -13.68 -21.30
CA THR A 930 -12.55 -14.94 -21.55
C THR A 930 -12.65 -15.41 -22.99
N SER A 931 -13.24 -14.63 -23.90
CA SER A 931 -13.46 -15.02 -25.29
C SER A 931 -12.14 -15.34 -26.02
N GLY A 932 -11.96 -16.59 -26.49
CA GLY A 932 -10.73 -17.00 -27.16
C GLY A 932 -9.55 -17.34 -26.22
N LEU A 933 -9.76 -17.43 -24.90
CA LEU A 933 -8.79 -18.05 -23.98
C LEU A 933 -9.10 -19.52 -23.78
N ASP A 934 -8.05 -20.33 -23.67
CA ASP A 934 -8.13 -21.72 -23.23
C ASP A 934 -7.86 -21.77 -21.72
N ILE A 935 -8.94 -21.87 -20.92
CA ILE A 935 -8.88 -21.87 -19.45
C ILE A 935 -9.51 -23.17 -18.92
N GLU A 936 -8.78 -23.88 -18.06
CA GLU A 936 -9.25 -25.10 -17.40
C GLU A 936 -8.98 -25.07 -15.88
N ILE A 937 -9.72 -25.88 -15.13
CA ILE A 937 -9.49 -26.14 -13.71
C ILE A 937 -9.23 -27.65 -13.57
N LEU A 938 -8.06 -28.03 -13.06
CA LEU A 938 -7.62 -29.42 -12.96
C LEU A 938 -6.94 -29.67 -11.60
N PRO A 939 -7.06 -30.88 -11.01
CA PRO A 939 -6.27 -31.24 -9.83
C PRO A 939 -4.77 -31.12 -10.09
N PRO A 940 -3.93 -30.77 -9.09
CA PRO A 940 -2.52 -30.44 -9.30
C PRO A 940 -1.71 -31.48 -10.09
N ALA A 941 -1.91 -32.77 -9.85
CA ALA A 941 -1.22 -33.84 -10.60
C ALA A 941 -1.61 -33.86 -12.09
N GLU A 942 -2.90 -33.70 -12.39
CA GLU A 942 -3.43 -33.64 -13.76
C GLU A 942 -2.93 -32.39 -14.49
N ALA A 943 -3.03 -31.24 -13.82
CA ALA A 943 -2.59 -29.95 -14.32
C ALA A 943 -1.09 -29.94 -14.63
N CYS A 944 -0.28 -30.56 -13.75
CA CYS A 944 1.16 -30.73 -13.96
C CYS A 944 1.43 -31.61 -15.19
N ARG A 945 0.70 -32.72 -15.36
CA ARG A 945 0.90 -33.63 -16.49
C ARG A 945 0.60 -32.95 -17.82
N VAL A 946 -0.52 -32.25 -17.93
CA VAL A 946 -0.86 -31.45 -19.12
C VAL A 946 0.22 -30.41 -19.40
N SER A 947 0.72 -29.73 -18.37
CA SER A 947 1.76 -28.71 -18.50
C SER A 947 3.08 -29.29 -19.00
N VAL A 948 3.51 -30.43 -18.46
CA VAL A 948 4.73 -31.15 -18.84
C VAL A 948 4.63 -31.69 -20.28
N GLU A 949 3.51 -32.32 -20.64
CA GLU A 949 3.27 -32.81 -22.00
C GLU A 949 3.31 -31.69 -23.04
N ARG A 950 2.76 -30.51 -22.69
CA ARG A 950 2.82 -29.31 -23.55
C ARG A 950 4.23 -28.73 -23.61
N ALA A 951 4.93 -28.63 -22.48
CA ALA A 951 6.30 -28.14 -22.44
C ALA A 951 7.24 -28.98 -23.32
N ARG A 952 7.11 -30.31 -23.33
CA ARG A 952 7.86 -31.20 -24.24
C ARG A 952 7.59 -30.95 -25.72
N LYS A 953 6.41 -30.41 -26.07
CA LYS A 953 6.03 -30.03 -27.43
C LYS A 953 6.42 -28.59 -27.79
N GLY A 954 7.17 -27.91 -26.91
CA GLY A 954 7.54 -26.50 -27.12
C GLY A 954 6.40 -25.50 -26.86
N LEU A 955 5.31 -25.94 -26.22
CA LEU A 955 4.12 -25.12 -25.96
C LEU A 955 4.09 -24.62 -24.51
N ASP A 956 3.60 -23.40 -24.32
CA ASP A 956 3.53 -22.76 -23.01
C ASP A 956 2.20 -23.05 -22.29
N SER A 957 2.25 -23.13 -20.95
CA SER A 957 1.07 -23.30 -20.08
C SER A 957 1.22 -22.44 -18.82
N ILE A 958 0.27 -21.53 -18.56
CA ILE A 958 0.24 -20.76 -17.31
C ILE A 958 -0.33 -21.64 -16.21
N SER A 959 0.47 -21.91 -15.19
CA SER A 959 0.02 -22.51 -13.94
C SER A 959 -0.59 -21.44 -13.03
N VAL A 960 -1.85 -21.58 -12.66
CA VAL A 960 -2.56 -20.67 -11.78
C VAL A 960 -2.81 -21.40 -10.47
N THR A 961 -2.07 -21.03 -9.42
CA THR A 961 -1.93 -21.86 -8.21
C THR A 961 -2.13 -21.07 -6.92
N GLY A 962 -2.43 -21.79 -5.84
CA GLY A 962 -2.23 -21.31 -4.47
C GLY A 962 -0.76 -20.99 -4.15
N ASN A 963 -0.51 -20.51 -2.94
CA ASN A 963 0.74 -19.92 -2.49
C ASN A 963 1.91 -20.92 -2.39
N VAL A 964 1.64 -22.15 -1.92
CA VAL A 964 2.67 -23.19 -1.83
C VAL A 964 3.10 -23.66 -3.22
N LEU A 965 2.14 -23.99 -4.09
CA LEU A 965 2.42 -24.41 -5.46
C LEU A 965 3.01 -23.29 -6.32
N ARG A 966 2.72 -22.01 -6.01
CA ARG A 966 3.45 -20.87 -6.59
C ARG A 966 4.94 -21.03 -6.33
N ASP A 967 5.34 -21.27 -5.07
CA ASP A 967 6.76 -21.45 -4.76
C ASP A 967 7.32 -22.68 -5.48
N TYR A 968 6.65 -23.82 -5.40
CA TYR A 968 7.18 -25.07 -5.96
C TYR A 968 7.32 -25.00 -7.48
N ASN A 969 6.30 -24.49 -8.18
CA ASN A 969 6.34 -24.39 -9.65
C ASN A 969 7.36 -23.35 -10.13
N THR A 970 7.56 -22.27 -9.36
CA THR A 970 8.53 -21.21 -9.73
C THR A 970 9.97 -21.56 -9.41
N ASP A 971 10.23 -22.68 -8.74
CA ASP A 971 11.55 -23.32 -8.72
C ASP A 971 11.64 -24.48 -9.72
N LEU A 972 10.64 -25.36 -9.74
CA LEU A 972 10.62 -26.57 -10.56
C LEU A 972 10.84 -26.30 -12.04
N PHE A 973 9.94 -25.55 -12.67
CA PHE A 973 10.03 -25.33 -14.11
C PHE A 973 11.24 -24.45 -14.48
N PRO A 974 11.55 -23.35 -13.78
CA PRO A 974 12.74 -22.56 -14.09
C PRO A 974 14.07 -23.31 -13.93
N ILE A 975 14.20 -24.20 -12.96
CA ILE A 975 15.41 -25.03 -12.83
C ILE A 975 15.55 -25.99 -14.02
N LEU A 976 14.45 -26.55 -14.52
CA LEU A 976 14.45 -27.42 -15.71
C LEU A 976 14.61 -26.63 -17.02
N GLU A 977 14.06 -25.43 -17.11
CA GLU A 977 14.07 -24.59 -18.31
C GLU A 977 15.37 -23.79 -18.46
N LEU A 978 15.90 -23.27 -17.36
CA LEU A 978 16.97 -22.27 -17.34
C LEU A 978 18.19 -22.72 -16.54
N GLY A 979 18.11 -23.86 -15.84
CA GLY A 979 19.16 -24.38 -14.98
C GLY A 979 19.23 -23.70 -13.61
N THR A 980 18.37 -22.71 -13.36
CA THR A 980 18.28 -21.95 -12.11
C THR A 980 16.96 -21.16 -12.07
N SER A 981 16.38 -21.00 -10.87
CA SER A 981 15.25 -20.12 -10.62
C SER A 981 15.62 -18.66 -10.35
N ALA A 982 16.92 -18.35 -10.25
CA ALA A 982 17.40 -17.00 -9.97
C ALA A 982 17.21 -16.01 -11.14
N LYS A 983 16.99 -16.51 -12.37
CA LYS A 983 16.89 -15.70 -13.59
C LYS A 983 15.44 -15.49 -14.06
N MET A 984 14.55 -15.24 -13.11
CA MET A 984 13.10 -15.11 -13.32
C MET A 984 12.63 -13.68 -13.07
N LEU A 985 11.62 -13.24 -13.80
CA LEU A 985 10.82 -12.08 -13.41
C LEU A 985 9.91 -12.50 -12.26
N SER A 986 9.86 -11.67 -11.21
CA SER A 986 8.96 -11.83 -10.07
C SER A 986 8.22 -10.51 -9.85
N ILE A 987 7.08 -10.39 -10.51
CA ILE A 987 6.26 -9.17 -10.54
C ILE A 987 5.11 -9.35 -9.55
N VAL A 988 4.84 -8.31 -8.79
CA VAL A 988 3.75 -8.24 -7.81
C VAL A 988 2.87 -7.04 -8.16
N PRO A 989 1.84 -7.22 -9.00
CA PRO A 989 0.81 -6.22 -9.21
C PRO A 989 0.07 -6.00 -7.89
N MET A 990 0.14 -4.80 -7.32
CA MET A 990 -0.48 -4.52 -6.03
C MET A 990 -2.00 -4.41 -6.18
N LEU A 991 -2.73 -4.83 -5.15
CA LEU A 991 -4.19 -4.73 -5.08
C LEU A 991 -4.69 -3.29 -5.28
N ALA A 992 -3.91 -2.30 -4.82
CA ALA A 992 -4.21 -0.87 -4.96
C ALA A 992 -3.89 -0.29 -6.35
N GLY A 993 -3.32 -1.09 -7.27
CA GLY A 993 -2.93 -0.66 -8.63
C GLY A 993 -1.45 -0.30 -8.81
N GLY A 994 -0.67 -0.27 -7.72
CA GLY A 994 0.79 -0.13 -7.75
C GLY A 994 1.51 -1.38 -8.27
N GLY A 995 2.85 -1.39 -8.23
CA GLY A 995 3.67 -2.53 -8.63
C GLY A 995 4.94 -2.68 -7.78
N MET A 996 5.31 -3.93 -7.48
CA MET A 996 6.62 -4.30 -6.95
C MET A 996 7.28 -5.34 -7.87
N TYR A 997 8.60 -5.22 -8.03
CA TYR A 997 9.41 -6.04 -8.91
C TYR A 997 10.55 -6.62 -8.09
N GLU A 998 10.41 -7.88 -7.70
CA GLU A 998 11.45 -8.60 -6.96
C GLU A 998 12.57 -8.99 -7.94
N THR A 999 13.81 -8.66 -7.59
CA THR A 999 14.97 -8.89 -8.47
C THR A 999 15.47 -10.34 -8.46
N GLY A 1000 14.75 -11.25 -7.80
CA GLY A 1000 15.08 -12.67 -7.72
C GLY A 1000 14.39 -13.35 -6.53
N ALA A 1001 14.36 -14.69 -6.56
CA ALA A 1001 13.73 -15.50 -5.51
C ALA A 1001 14.71 -15.97 -4.41
N GLY A 1002 16.02 -15.69 -4.54
CA GLY A 1002 17.06 -16.13 -3.62
C GLY A 1002 17.28 -15.22 -2.39
N GLY A 1003 18.24 -15.60 -1.54
CA GLY A 1003 18.71 -14.78 -0.40
C GLY A 1003 19.82 -13.77 -0.77
N SER A 1004 20.40 -13.11 0.23
CA SER A 1004 21.39 -12.02 0.09
C SER A 1004 22.87 -12.48 -0.05
N ALA A 1005 23.11 -13.79 -0.09
CA ALA A 1005 24.38 -14.44 -0.43
C ALA A 1005 25.61 -14.02 0.43
N PRO A 1006 25.66 -14.39 1.74
CA PRO A 1006 26.74 -13.98 2.66
C PRO A 1006 28.15 -14.42 2.22
N LYS A 1007 28.28 -15.57 1.54
CA LYS A 1007 29.56 -16.09 1.01
C LYS A 1007 30.16 -15.22 -0.10
N HIS A 1008 29.37 -14.34 -0.72
CA HIS A 1008 29.87 -13.41 -1.74
C HIS A 1008 30.54 -12.22 -1.06
N VAL A 1009 30.00 -11.77 0.09
CA VAL A 1009 30.62 -10.71 0.91
C VAL A 1009 31.96 -11.16 1.47
N GLN A 1010 32.06 -12.42 1.94
CA GLN A 1010 33.33 -12.98 2.42
C GLN A 1010 34.42 -12.93 1.34
N GLN A 1011 34.11 -13.41 0.13
CA GLN A 1011 35.02 -13.32 -1.00
C GLN A 1011 35.37 -11.87 -1.35
N PHE A 1012 34.39 -10.98 -1.32
CA PHE A 1012 34.63 -9.57 -1.59
C PHE A 1012 35.59 -8.95 -0.57
N VAL A 1013 35.37 -9.17 0.73
CA VAL A 1013 36.24 -8.62 1.78
C VAL A 1013 37.65 -9.22 1.74
N GLU A 1014 37.78 -10.51 1.41
CA GLU A 1014 39.07 -11.22 1.39
C GLU A 1014 39.92 -10.93 0.15
N GLU A 1015 39.30 -10.88 -1.03
CA GLU A 1015 40.01 -10.79 -2.31
C GLU A 1015 39.44 -9.74 -3.28
N ASN A 1016 38.55 -8.86 -2.81
CA ASN A 1016 37.93 -7.77 -3.58
C ASN A 1016 37.31 -8.25 -4.89
N HIS A 1017 36.66 -9.43 -4.87
CA HIS A 1017 35.94 -10.00 -6.00
C HIS A 1017 34.49 -10.30 -5.61
N LEU A 1018 33.53 -9.64 -6.27
CA LEU A 1018 32.10 -9.82 -6.03
C LEU A 1018 31.46 -10.65 -7.15
N ARG A 1019 31.19 -11.94 -6.88
CA ARG A 1019 30.54 -12.85 -7.84
C ARG A 1019 29.00 -12.81 -7.87
N TRP A 1020 28.40 -11.72 -7.36
CA TRP A 1020 26.93 -11.54 -7.38
C TRP A 1020 26.44 -11.26 -8.80
N ASP A 1021 25.42 -11.97 -9.25
CA ASP A 1021 24.81 -11.80 -10.58
C ASP A 1021 23.60 -10.86 -10.47
N SER A 1022 23.75 -9.63 -11.01
CA SER A 1022 22.70 -8.59 -10.98
C SER A 1022 21.69 -8.71 -12.12
N LEU A 1023 21.69 -9.79 -12.92
CA LEU A 1023 20.75 -9.95 -14.03
C LEU A 1023 19.28 -9.74 -13.60
N GLY A 1024 18.89 -10.27 -12.45
CA GLY A 1024 17.53 -10.10 -11.95
C GLY A 1024 17.19 -8.64 -11.58
N GLU A 1025 18.18 -7.83 -11.20
CA GLU A 1025 18.01 -6.38 -10.98
C GLU A 1025 17.74 -5.66 -12.30
N TYR A 1026 18.44 -6.05 -13.37
CA TYR A 1026 18.27 -5.45 -14.70
C TYR A 1026 16.89 -5.76 -15.27
N LEU A 1027 16.44 -7.02 -15.10
CA LEU A 1027 15.14 -7.48 -15.55
C LEU A 1027 14.00 -6.81 -14.76
N ALA A 1028 14.13 -6.72 -13.44
CA ALA A 1028 13.15 -6.04 -12.60
C ALA A 1028 13.05 -4.54 -12.91
N LEU A 1029 14.19 -3.87 -13.17
CA LEU A 1029 14.22 -2.47 -13.58
C LEU A 1029 13.54 -2.25 -14.93
N ALA A 1030 13.76 -3.13 -15.92
CA ALA A 1030 13.11 -3.02 -17.23
C ALA A 1030 11.58 -3.06 -17.09
N VAL A 1031 11.06 -4.02 -16.31
CA VAL A 1031 9.61 -4.12 -16.04
C VAL A 1031 9.08 -2.96 -15.20
N SER A 1032 9.85 -2.49 -14.22
CA SER A 1032 9.52 -1.29 -13.43
C SER A 1032 9.33 -0.06 -14.31
N LEU A 1033 10.24 0.15 -15.28
CA LEU A 1033 10.17 1.26 -16.23
C LEU A 1033 9.04 1.09 -17.23
N GLU A 1034 8.77 -0.15 -17.69
CA GLU A 1034 7.65 -0.47 -18.58
C GLU A 1034 6.31 -0.15 -17.91
N ASP A 1035 6.10 -0.61 -16.67
CA ASP A 1035 4.88 -0.34 -15.92
C ASP A 1035 4.72 1.15 -15.62
N LEU A 1036 5.81 1.83 -15.24
CA LEU A 1036 5.82 3.28 -15.05
C LEU A 1036 5.40 3.99 -16.34
N ALA A 1037 5.95 3.57 -17.48
CA ALA A 1037 5.62 4.13 -18.78
C ALA A 1037 4.14 3.93 -19.13
N ALA A 1038 3.58 2.74 -18.87
CA ALA A 1038 2.18 2.43 -19.12
C ALA A 1038 1.25 3.27 -18.24
N LYS A 1039 1.53 3.36 -16.93
CA LYS A 1039 0.71 4.09 -15.95
C LYS A 1039 0.76 5.60 -16.14
N THR A 1040 1.95 6.15 -16.42
CA THR A 1040 2.17 7.60 -16.58
C THR A 1040 1.99 8.09 -18.01
N LYS A 1041 1.89 7.17 -18.98
CA LYS A 1041 1.95 7.46 -20.42
C LYS A 1041 3.22 8.23 -20.81
N ASN A 1042 4.35 7.94 -20.16
CA ASN A 1042 5.63 8.60 -20.40
C ASN A 1042 6.37 7.90 -21.56
N PRO A 1043 6.50 8.54 -22.75
CA PRO A 1043 7.16 7.94 -23.90
C PRO A 1043 8.66 7.71 -23.67
N LYS A 1044 9.31 8.54 -22.85
CA LYS A 1044 10.74 8.39 -22.52
C LYS A 1044 11.00 7.20 -21.62
N ALA A 1045 10.13 6.96 -20.65
CA ALA A 1045 10.18 5.76 -19.80
C ALA A 1045 10.02 4.49 -20.65
N LYS A 1046 9.11 4.51 -21.64
CA LYS A 1046 8.93 3.40 -22.58
C LYS A 1046 10.20 3.12 -23.38
N VAL A 1047 10.84 4.15 -23.94
CA VAL A 1047 12.11 4.01 -24.67
C VAL A 1047 13.21 3.44 -23.78
N LEU A 1048 13.33 3.91 -22.52
CA LEU A 1048 14.29 3.36 -21.57
C LEU A 1048 14.07 1.86 -21.31
N ALA A 1049 12.83 1.45 -21.07
CA ALA A 1049 12.47 0.06 -20.81
C ALA A 1049 12.79 -0.85 -22.02
N GLU A 1050 12.32 -0.49 -23.21
CA GLU A 1050 12.54 -1.28 -24.44
C GLU A 1050 14.03 -1.39 -24.79
N CYS A 1051 14.81 -0.33 -24.56
CA CYS A 1051 16.26 -0.36 -24.79
C CYS A 1051 17.00 -1.16 -23.72
N LEU A 1052 16.50 -1.20 -22.47
CA LEU A 1052 17.07 -2.02 -21.42
C LEU A 1052 16.85 -3.52 -21.69
N ASP A 1053 15.69 -3.90 -22.22
CA ASP A 1053 15.44 -5.28 -22.64
C ASP A 1053 16.38 -5.73 -23.76
N LYS A 1054 16.62 -4.88 -24.77
CA LYS A 1054 17.62 -5.14 -25.82
C LYS A 1054 19.03 -5.26 -25.24
N ALA A 1055 19.37 -4.43 -24.26
CA ALA A 1055 20.65 -4.50 -23.57
C ALA A 1055 20.80 -5.81 -22.78
N ASN A 1056 19.74 -6.28 -22.11
CA ASN A 1056 19.71 -7.54 -21.38
C ASN A 1056 19.93 -8.75 -22.32
N GLU A 1057 19.30 -8.76 -23.50
CA GLU A 1057 19.52 -9.81 -24.50
C GLU A 1057 20.98 -9.84 -24.97
N LYS A 1058 21.54 -8.67 -25.33
CA LYS A 1058 22.94 -8.57 -25.75
C LYS A 1058 23.91 -8.95 -24.63
N PHE A 1059 23.61 -8.56 -23.39
CA PHE A 1059 24.40 -8.90 -22.20
C PHE A 1059 24.51 -10.41 -22.00
N LEU A 1060 23.38 -11.11 -22.15
CA LEU A 1060 23.31 -12.57 -22.06
C LEU A 1060 24.07 -13.25 -23.21
N ASP A 1061 23.80 -12.85 -24.46
CA ASP A 1061 24.46 -13.43 -25.65
C ASP A 1061 25.98 -13.23 -25.63
N ALA A 1062 26.47 -12.09 -25.10
CA ALA A 1062 27.90 -11.81 -24.93
C ALA A 1062 28.52 -12.50 -23.70
N ASN A 1063 27.73 -13.25 -22.92
CA ASN A 1063 28.13 -13.94 -21.69
C ASN A 1063 28.91 -13.05 -20.71
N LYS A 1064 28.40 -11.85 -20.44
CA LYS A 1064 29.03 -10.86 -19.55
C LYS A 1064 28.63 -11.00 -18.07
N ASN A 1065 28.15 -12.19 -17.69
CA ASN A 1065 27.90 -12.54 -16.29
C ASN A 1065 29.21 -12.51 -15.48
N PRO A 1066 29.14 -12.23 -14.16
CA PRO A 1066 30.33 -12.22 -13.31
C PRO A 1066 31.04 -13.58 -13.27
N GLY A 1067 32.37 -13.55 -13.35
CA GLY A 1067 33.24 -14.68 -13.03
C GLY A 1067 33.09 -15.09 -11.56
N ARG A 1068 33.59 -16.28 -11.23
CA ARG A 1068 33.53 -16.81 -9.84
C ARG A 1068 34.86 -16.73 -9.11
N LYS A 1069 35.95 -16.42 -9.82
CA LYS A 1069 37.31 -16.43 -9.31
C LYS A 1069 37.92 -15.04 -9.42
N CYS A 1070 38.66 -14.63 -8.40
CA CYS A 1070 39.50 -13.45 -8.44
C CYS A 1070 40.38 -13.41 -9.69
N GLY A 1071 40.54 -12.22 -10.27
CA GLY A 1071 41.23 -11.97 -11.54
C GLY A 1071 40.33 -12.09 -12.77
N GLN A 1072 39.07 -12.51 -12.61
CA GLN A 1072 38.05 -12.47 -13.67
C GLN A 1072 37.17 -11.21 -13.54
N PRO A 1073 36.54 -10.75 -14.63
CA PRO A 1073 35.48 -9.73 -14.54
C PRO A 1073 34.41 -10.15 -13.53
N ASP A 1074 34.06 -9.27 -12.59
CA ASP A 1074 33.10 -9.54 -11.52
C ASP A 1074 31.82 -8.71 -11.68
N ASN A 1075 31.00 -8.59 -10.63
CA ASN A 1075 29.74 -7.83 -10.64
C ASN A 1075 29.90 -6.40 -11.20
N ARG A 1076 30.98 -5.68 -10.85
CA ARG A 1076 31.21 -4.30 -11.29
C ARG A 1076 31.41 -4.22 -12.81
N ALA A 1077 32.19 -5.16 -13.36
CA ALA A 1077 32.38 -5.28 -14.80
C ALA A 1077 31.08 -5.62 -15.52
N SER A 1078 30.22 -6.44 -14.92
CA SER A 1078 28.92 -6.76 -15.48
C SER A 1078 28.00 -5.52 -15.58
N HIS A 1079 28.04 -4.62 -14.58
CA HIS A 1079 27.30 -3.36 -14.61
C HIS A 1079 27.80 -2.41 -15.71
N PHE A 1080 29.12 -2.34 -15.91
CA PHE A 1080 29.70 -1.58 -17.03
C PHE A 1080 29.19 -2.10 -18.38
N TYR A 1081 29.22 -3.41 -18.61
CA TYR A 1081 28.74 -4.00 -19.86
C TYR A 1081 27.25 -3.74 -20.10
N LEU A 1082 26.42 -3.82 -19.06
CA LEU A 1082 25.01 -3.43 -19.15
C LEU A 1082 24.88 -1.96 -19.55
N ALA A 1083 25.60 -1.04 -18.88
CA ALA A 1083 25.55 0.39 -19.18
C ALA A 1083 25.96 0.68 -20.63
N MET A 1084 27.00 0.01 -21.14
CA MET A 1084 27.45 0.13 -22.52
C MET A 1084 26.40 -0.36 -23.52
N TYR A 1085 25.82 -1.53 -23.30
CA TYR A 1085 24.77 -2.07 -24.19
C TYR A 1085 23.47 -1.27 -24.11
N TRP A 1086 23.12 -0.71 -22.95
CA TRP A 1086 21.96 0.15 -22.79
C TRP A 1086 22.15 1.51 -23.47
N ALA A 1087 23.33 2.13 -23.31
CA ALA A 1087 23.68 3.36 -24.02
C ALA A 1087 23.71 3.15 -25.53
N GLN A 1088 24.19 1.99 -25.99
CA GLN A 1088 24.14 1.61 -27.39
C GLN A 1088 22.69 1.56 -27.90
N ALA A 1089 21.83 0.77 -27.26
CA ALA A 1089 20.43 0.63 -27.65
C ALA A 1089 19.69 1.99 -27.64
N LEU A 1090 19.95 2.83 -26.63
CA LEU A 1090 19.38 4.17 -26.50
C LEU A 1090 19.87 5.15 -27.57
N SER A 1091 21.10 5.00 -28.05
CA SER A 1091 21.65 5.82 -29.14
C SER A 1091 21.10 5.42 -30.51
N GLU A 1092 20.77 4.13 -30.70
CA GLU A 1092 20.37 3.56 -32.00
C GLU A 1092 18.85 3.59 -32.24
N GLN A 1093 18.04 3.77 -31.20
CA GLN A 1093 16.59 3.89 -31.35
C GLN A 1093 16.16 5.20 -32.04
N SER A 1094 14.99 5.16 -32.69
CA SER A 1094 14.43 6.28 -33.47
C SER A 1094 13.12 6.86 -32.90
N ALA A 1095 12.68 6.39 -31.72
CA ALA A 1095 11.44 6.81 -31.08
C ALA A 1095 11.56 8.14 -30.31
N ASP A 1096 12.74 8.48 -29.79
CA ASP A 1096 13.03 9.76 -29.12
C ASP A 1096 14.43 10.28 -29.51
N GLU A 1097 14.48 11.28 -30.40
CA GLU A 1097 15.73 11.84 -30.92
C GLU A 1097 16.56 12.56 -29.84
N ALA A 1098 15.91 13.14 -28.83
CA ALA A 1098 16.60 13.86 -27.75
C ALA A 1098 17.36 12.87 -26.85
N ILE A 1099 16.75 11.73 -26.50
CA ILE A 1099 17.42 10.64 -25.81
C ILE A 1099 18.54 10.06 -26.66
N SER A 1100 18.28 9.77 -27.94
CA SER A 1100 19.30 9.21 -28.85
C SER A 1100 20.57 10.05 -28.87
N LYS A 1101 20.44 11.37 -29.11
CA LYS A 1101 21.58 12.31 -29.12
C LYS A 1101 22.34 12.37 -27.80
N GLN A 1102 21.64 12.34 -26.67
CA GLN A 1102 22.28 12.36 -25.35
C GLN A 1102 23.14 11.11 -25.13
N PHE A 1103 22.65 9.94 -25.54
CA PHE A 1103 23.35 8.67 -25.35
C PHE A 1103 24.40 8.36 -26.43
N THR A 1104 24.40 9.05 -27.58
CA THR A 1104 25.47 8.93 -28.59
C THR A 1104 26.85 9.21 -28.00
N ARG A 1105 26.99 10.31 -27.24
CA ARG A 1105 28.26 10.67 -26.60
C ARG A 1105 28.64 9.67 -25.51
N ILE A 1106 27.69 9.29 -24.66
CA ILE A 1106 27.93 8.34 -23.57
C ILE A 1106 28.39 7.00 -24.12
N ARG A 1107 27.72 6.49 -25.15
CA ARG A 1107 28.13 5.28 -25.86
C ARG A 1107 29.56 5.37 -26.37
N ALA A 1108 29.89 6.44 -27.11
CA ALA A 1108 31.22 6.59 -27.70
C ALA A 1108 32.34 6.57 -26.64
N GLU A 1109 32.12 7.24 -25.51
CA GLU A 1109 33.07 7.24 -24.39
C GLU A 1109 33.18 5.86 -23.71
N LEU A 1110 32.06 5.14 -23.52
CA LEU A 1110 32.08 3.79 -22.94
C LEU A 1110 32.81 2.80 -23.87
N GLU A 1111 32.54 2.82 -25.17
CA GLU A 1111 33.18 1.95 -26.17
C GLU A 1111 34.68 2.27 -26.31
N ALA A 1112 35.06 3.55 -26.34
CA ALA A 1112 36.46 3.96 -26.48
C ALA A 1112 37.33 3.59 -25.26
N ASN A 1113 36.71 3.51 -24.07
CA ASN A 1113 37.41 3.25 -22.81
C ASN A 1113 37.17 1.83 -22.26
N GLU A 1114 36.55 0.91 -23.02
CA GLU A 1114 36.19 -0.44 -22.55
C GLU A 1114 37.37 -1.17 -21.90
N SER A 1115 38.51 -1.28 -22.61
CA SER A 1115 39.66 -2.02 -22.09
C SER A 1115 40.19 -1.42 -20.79
N VAL A 1116 40.29 -0.08 -20.72
CA VAL A 1116 40.84 0.62 -19.56
C VAL A 1116 39.93 0.45 -18.35
N ILE A 1117 38.62 0.59 -18.53
CA ILE A 1117 37.64 0.44 -17.45
C ILE A 1117 37.65 -0.99 -16.91
N ILE A 1118 37.69 -2.00 -17.79
CA ILE A 1118 37.76 -3.40 -17.37
C ILE A 1118 39.07 -3.70 -16.62
N ASP A 1119 40.20 -3.18 -17.10
CA ASP A 1119 41.49 -3.33 -16.43
C ASP A 1119 41.50 -2.67 -15.04
N GLU A 1120 40.88 -1.50 -14.87
CA GLU A 1120 40.70 -0.86 -13.56
C GLU A 1120 39.84 -1.72 -12.61
N MET A 1121 38.79 -2.37 -13.12
CA MET A 1121 37.91 -3.25 -12.34
C MET A 1121 38.56 -4.58 -11.97
N ILE A 1122 39.49 -5.10 -12.78
CA ILE A 1122 40.22 -6.34 -12.50
C ILE A 1122 41.44 -6.08 -11.62
N SER A 1123 42.21 -5.02 -11.87
CA SER A 1123 43.46 -4.71 -11.16
C SER A 1123 43.27 -4.37 -9.68
N CYS A 1124 42.06 -3.98 -9.28
CA CYS A 1124 41.72 -3.79 -7.86
C CYS A 1124 41.52 -5.10 -7.09
N GLN A 1125 41.34 -6.24 -7.77
CA GLN A 1125 41.09 -7.55 -7.17
C GLN A 1125 42.37 -8.18 -6.58
N GLY A 1126 42.21 -9.26 -5.81
CA GLY A 1126 43.30 -10.06 -5.24
C GLY A 1126 43.88 -9.48 -3.96
N LYS A 1127 43.23 -8.45 -3.40
CA LYS A 1127 43.62 -7.78 -2.16
C LYS A 1127 42.42 -7.71 -1.23
N PRO A 1128 42.61 -7.86 0.09
CA PRO A 1128 41.56 -7.60 1.05
C PRO A 1128 41.06 -6.15 0.95
N VAL A 1129 39.77 -5.95 1.15
CA VAL A 1129 39.13 -4.62 1.17
C VAL A 1129 38.36 -4.42 2.46
N ASP A 1130 38.58 -3.28 3.11
CA ASP A 1130 37.85 -2.88 4.31
C ASP A 1130 36.64 -2.03 3.93
N ILE A 1131 35.45 -2.57 4.19
CA ILE A 1131 34.16 -1.88 3.99
C ILE A 1131 33.61 -1.23 5.28
N GLY A 1132 34.33 -1.30 6.40
CA GLY A 1132 33.96 -0.60 7.64
C GLY A 1132 32.76 -1.20 8.40
N GLY A 1133 32.42 -2.47 8.17
CA GLY A 1133 31.30 -3.16 8.83
C GLY A 1133 30.75 -4.31 7.98
N TYR A 1134 29.75 -5.03 8.50
CA TYR A 1134 29.06 -6.08 7.77
C TYR A 1134 27.58 -5.74 7.57
N TYR A 1135 26.86 -5.50 8.67
CA TYR A 1135 25.44 -5.14 8.64
C TYR A 1135 25.21 -3.65 8.41
N GLN A 1136 26.13 -2.79 8.89
CA GLN A 1136 26.06 -1.33 8.74
C GLN A 1136 27.37 -0.78 8.16
N PRO A 1137 27.86 -1.24 7.00
CA PRO A 1137 29.17 -0.85 6.49
C PRO A 1137 29.29 0.68 6.29
N ASP A 1138 30.52 1.19 6.24
CA ASP A 1138 30.77 2.61 6.00
C ASP A 1138 30.43 2.95 4.54
N PRO A 1139 29.45 3.83 4.27
CA PRO A 1139 28.99 4.10 2.91
C PRO A 1139 30.08 4.61 1.97
N GLU A 1140 31.04 5.40 2.48
CA GLU A 1140 32.13 5.94 1.68
C GLU A 1140 33.19 4.88 1.34
N LYS A 1141 33.51 3.98 2.29
CA LYS A 1141 34.40 2.85 2.02
C LYS A 1141 33.79 1.90 1.00
N VAL A 1142 32.50 1.56 1.15
CA VAL A 1142 31.79 0.70 0.18
C VAL A 1142 31.76 1.36 -1.19
N ARG A 1143 31.42 2.65 -1.29
CA ARG A 1143 31.40 3.39 -2.56
C ARG A 1143 32.76 3.36 -3.26
N ARG A 1144 33.86 3.56 -2.54
CA ARG A 1144 35.22 3.49 -3.12
C ARG A 1144 35.56 2.08 -3.61
N ALA A 1145 35.18 1.05 -2.86
CA ALA A 1145 35.42 -0.34 -3.23
C ALA A 1145 34.57 -0.80 -4.43
N MET A 1146 33.32 -0.34 -4.50
CA MET A 1146 32.36 -0.73 -5.53
C MET A 1146 32.45 0.09 -6.81
N CYS A 1147 32.98 1.32 -6.76
CA CYS A 1147 33.15 2.18 -7.93
C CYS A 1147 34.63 2.54 -8.19
N PRO A 1148 35.52 1.54 -8.44
CA PRO A 1148 36.96 1.77 -8.51
C PRO A 1148 37.42 2.49 -9.78
N SER A 1149 36.64 2.43 -10.88
CA SER A 1149 37.01 3.05 -12.16
C SER A 1149 36.67 4.54 -12.18
N ALA A 1150 37.69 5.39 -12.12
CA ALA A 1150 37.51 6.84 -12.17
C ALA A 1150 36.95 7.30 -13.53
N ILE A 1151 37.39 6.65 -14.62
CA ILE A 1151 36.93 6.94 -15.98
C ILE A 1151 35.45 6.62 -16.11
N PHE A 1152 35.02 5.43 -15.68
CA PHE A 1152 33.61 5.05 -15.77
C PHE A 1152 32.72 5.99 -14.94
N ASN A 1153 33.14 6.32 -13.71
CA ASN A 1153 32.44 7.28 -12.87
C ASN A 1153 32.29 8.66 -13.54
N ALA A 1154 33.34 9.15 -14.20
CA ALA A 1154 33.30 10.41 -14.92
C ALA A 1154 32.32 10.36 -16.11
N ILE A 1155 32.31 9.26 -16.87
CA ILE A 1155 31.39 9.09 -18.02
C ILE A 1155 29.92 9.14 -17.58
N LEU A 1156 29.57 8.53 -16.44
CA LEU A 1156 28.20 8.55 -15.91
C LEU A 1156 27.70 9.96 -15.57
N THR A 1157 28.59 10.92 -15.33
CA THR A 1157 28.24 12.32 -15.06
C THR A 1157 28.04 13.17 -16.32
N LEU A 1158 28.33 12.64 -17.51
CA LEU A 1158 28.23 13.40 -18.75
C LEU A 1158 26.79 13.85 -19.05
N GLY A 1159 26.61 15.18 -19.10
CA GLY A 1159 25.33 15.83 -19.40
C GLY A 1159 24.36 15.86 -18.22
N ALA A 1160 24.85 15.73 -16.99
CA ALA A 1160 24.09 16.05 -15.78
C ALA A 1160 24.46 17.48 -15.32
N ASN A 1161 23.46 18.35 -15.22
CA ASN A 1161 23.58 19.56 -14.39
C ASN A 1161 23.35 19.08 -12.95
N TRP A 1162 24.44 18.84 -12.22
CA TRP A 1162 24.37 18.47 -10.80
C TRP A 1162 24.02 19.67 -9.94
#